data_AF-A0A4Q4X9Q8-F1
#
_entry.id   AF-A0A4Q4X9Q8-F1
#
_cell.length_a   1.000
_cell.length_b   1.000
_cell.length_c   1.000
_cell.angle_alpha   90.00
_cell.angle_beta   90.00
_cell.angle_gamma   90.00
#
_symmetry.space_group_name_H-M   'P 1'
#
loop_
_entity.id
_entity.type
_entity.pdbx_description
1 polymer ?
#
loop_
_entity_poly.entity_id
_entity_poly.type
_entity_poly.pdbx_seq_one_letter_code
_entity_poly.pdbx_strand_id
1 'polypeptide(L)'
;MGLCHEFPAVGLGTWQGQAGTDDETALIESIVHALKSGYRLIDTAQMYGVESIVGKAVRASGIPRSEITVVTKFWGYWHHDPAEALRISLRDLDLEYVDMFLMHWPWAQTPDKKPLRIHESPTFAETWKMMEQLVGPKCRGIGVSNFTQKTLATLLETATIIPAVNQIELHALNPNLKLVPYCQSKGIHVMSWRTVGARDDVLTHELFANIAKAHGCSLAVVSLSWAVQRGVTVIPKSSNKSRIEENIKLVTLTEDEVASINKAHETLGKYRLADRSTSLHSKISGAGRGLFACRDFSPGDLILSLDRPLVAEVEMERMLDTCAWCLQRSELDPEGRKLAASMGLPVGLIEVKACTGCRRVVYCSKTCQSRAWKREHKHECKVIAPKERPDLPYGVRAVIKLLGRLKANPEDERILAISKFRPAGESGCLEALSQQNRERFDEFQTLALAAYKYAGEPKIAGSNSQALTKSLLFNIMSNAFDLVSPLDGAEEGKLGVGFDPFLCNANHSCEPNAMLVFNQPQTLLRALKPIKKGEEVLMRYIDETNPFSLRQAELRERYYFNCQCPKCKRGAKFQEDAFAKRPEELSAEYCKIADDLIIRHEANLHKFFVPANDETAQRRLAALQAEAFSVSSRSTGYADEEEVKAALKMCINSGMWTWTRQPVPELCRQLFGLYIASGNPYRAFRLGLKRHFEITPKLHSQPFHKVRLIDLWAMSAVTNVLCGPMNQAIYDEFAQSGVSLRTVYFGFLLDLRDNLPKMYGMESPIGRLVEQTYTQLMANIGTSEAKIRELVKEVWPALEIIARKVDVEDL
;
A
#
# COMPACT_ATOMS: atom_id res chain seq x y z
N MET A 1 -40.63 1.23 -19.99
CA MET A 1 -41.59 2.32 -19.81
C MET A 1 -40.86 3.48 -19.13
N GLY A 2 -40.56 4.55 -19.85
CA GLY A 2 -40.11 5.81 -19.24
C GLY A 2 -41.29 6.50 -18.56
N LEU A 3 -41.03 7.35 -17.56
CA LEU A 3 -42.04 8.14 -16.84
C LEU A 3 -43.04 8.76 -17.82
N CYS A 4 -44.26 8.20 -17.92
CA CYS A 4 -45.34 8.72 -18.77
C CYS A 4 -46.15 9.83 -18.07
N HIS A 5 -45.64 10.37 -16.96
CA HIS A 5 -46.25 11.44 -16.17
C HIS A 5 -45.21 12.53 -15.92
N GLU A 6 -45.65 13.79 -15.94
CA GLU A 6 -44.84 14.94 -15.54
C GLU A 6 -44.31 14.72 -14.11
N PHE A 7 -42.98 14.68 -13.95
CA PHE A 7 -42.34 14.47 -12.65
C PHE A 7 -42.03 15.84 -12.00
N PRO A 8 -42.47 16.13 -10.76
CA PRO A 8 -42.30 17.45 -10.17
C PRO A 8 -40.82 17.88 -10.09
N ALA A 9 -40.52 19.10 -10.52
CA ALA A 9 -39.17 19.66 -10.47
C ALA A 9 -38.69 19.93 -9.03
N VAL A 10 -39.61 20.22 -8.12
CA VAL A 10 -39.34 20.47 -6.70
C VAL A 10 -40.22 19.57 -5.84
N GLY A 11 -39.60 18.87 -4.90
CA GLY A 11 -40.27 18.08 -3.87
C GLY A 11 -39.76 18.38 -2.47
N LEU A 12 -40.37 17.77 -1.46
CA LEU A 12 -39.97 17.92 -0.06
C LEU A 12 -39.28 16.66 0.43
N GLY A 13 -38.03 16.79 0.90
CA GLY A 13 -37.30 15.71 1.57
C GLY A 13 -37.65 15.62 3.06
N THR A 14 -37.79 14.39 3.60
CA THR A 14 -38.27 14.16 4.98
C THR A 14 -37.23 13.61 5.96
N TRP A 15 -35.96 13.47 5.55
CA TRP A 15 -34.87 13.06 6.45
C TRP A 15 -34.59 14.12 7.53
N GLN A 16 -34.56 13.71 8.81
CA GLN A 16 -34.39 14.63 9.94
C GLN A 16 -32.94 14.78 10.42
N GLY A 17 -31.98 14.12 9.77
CA GLY A 17 -30.60 14.01 10.28
C GLY A 17 -30.38 12.76 11.14
N GLN A 18 -31.47 12.19 11.65
CA GLN A 18 -31.53 10.93 12.37
C GLN A 18 -32.80 10.17 11.97
N ALA A 19 -32.87 8.88 12.35
CA ALA A 19 -34.09 8.11 12.21
C ALA A 19 -35.13 8.58 13.23
N GLY A 20 -36.36 8.80 12.76
CA GLY A 20 -37.45 9.38 13.55
C GLY A 20 -37.42 10.91 13.58
N THR A 21 -38.25 11.48 14.45
CA THR A 21 -38.32 12.92 14.70
C THR A 21 -38.64 13.17 16.16
N ASP A 22 -38.13 14.26 16.72
CA ASP A 22 -38.42 14.66 18.11
C ASP A 22 -39.76 15.39 18.22
N ASP A 23 -40.36 15.80 17.08
CA ASP A 23 -41.64 16.51 17.02
C ASP A 23 -42.46 16.05 15.81
N GLU A 24 -43.28 15.02 16.01
CA GLU A 24 -44.13 14.48 14.94
C GLU A 24 -45.13 15.52 14.42
N THR A 25 -45.69 16.34 15.31
CA THR A 25 -46.72 17.33 14.96
C THR A 25 -46.14 18.39 14.05
N ALA A 26 -44.96 18.94 14.38
CA ALA A 26 -44.29 19.93 13.53
C ALA A 26 -43.93 19.35 12.16
N LEU A 27 -43.52 18.07 12.10
CA LEU A 27 -43.23 17.41 10.83
C LEU A 27 -44.50 17.27 9.97
N ILE A 28 -45.62 16.81 10.56
CA ILE A 28 -46.93 16.72 9.87
C ILE A 28 -47.33 18.09 9.34
N GLU A 29 -47.31 19.11 10.19
CA GLU A 29 -47.69 20.47 9.81
C GLU A 29 -46.81 21.01 8.67
N SER A 30 -45.51 20.75 8.70
CA SER A 30 -44.60 21.20 7.65
C SER A 30 -44.88 20.53 6.30
N ILE A 31 -45.20 19.23 6.29
CA ILE A 31 -45.54 18.49 5.07
C ILE A 31 -46.90 18.96 4.53
N VAL A 32 -47.92 19.09 5.39
CA VAL A 32 -49.23 19.63 5.01
C VAL A 32 -49.11 21.04 4.45
N HIS A 33 -48.29 21.88 5.08
CA HIS A 33 -48.03 23.23 4.61
C HIS A 33 -47.34 23.22 3.24
N ALA A 34 -46.30 22.39 3.03
CA ALA A 34 -45.65 22.27 1.72
C ALA A 34 -46.64 21.86 0.62
N LEU A 35 -47.49 20.86 0.88
CA LEU A 35 -48.52 20.43 -0.06
C LEU A 35 -49.51 21.56 -0.41
N LYS A 36 -49.94 22.34 0.59
CA LYS A 36 -50.80 23.52 0.39
C LYS A 36 -50.09 24.66 -0.33
N SER A 37 -48.76 24.77 -0.20
CA SER A 37 -47.93 25.76 -0.89
C SER A 37 -47.52 25.34 -2.32
N GLY A 38 -48.08 24.24 -2.84
CA GLY A 38 -47.92 23.82 -4.24
C GLY A 38 -46.98 22.63 -4.48
N TYR A 39 -46.37 22.07 -3.43
CA TYR A 39 -45.57 20.85 -3.60
C TYR A 39 -46.48 19.68 -3.99
N ARG A 40 -45.99 18.84 -4.90
CA ARG A 40 -46.64 17.60 -5.35
C ARG A 40 -45.71 16.39 -5.34
N LEU A 41 -44.54 16.50 -4.72
CA LEU A 41 -43.62 15.38 -4.50
C LEU A 41 -43.14 15.36 -3.05
N ILE A 42 -43.29 14.21 -2.39
CA ILE A 42 -42.75 13.94 -1.06
C ILE A 42 -41.77 12.76 -1.13
N ASP A 43 -40.52 13.00 -0.71
CA ASP A 43 -39.48 11.97 -0.61
C ASP A 43 -39.31 11.51 0.84
N THR A 44 -39.40 10.19 1.05
CA THR A 44 -39.15 9.54 2.33
C THR A 44 -38.37 8.23 2.15
N ALA A 45 -38.13 7.48 3.23
CA ALA A 45 -37.50 6.16 3.20
C ALA A 45 -37.75 5.43 4.51
N GLN A 46 -37.69 4.09 4.49
CA GLN A 46 -37.80 3.27 5.69
C GLN A 46 -36.77 3.63 6.76
N MET A 47 -35.52 3.86 6.35
CA MET A 47 -34.44 4.24 7.27
C MET A 47 -34.72 5.58 7.96
N TYR A 48 -35.52 6.46 7.34
CA TYR A 48 -35.84 7.74 7.95
C TYR A 48 -36.72 7.59 9.19
N GLY A 49 -37.44 6.47 9.34
CA GLY A 49 -38.27 6.20 10.51
C GLY A 49 -39.48 7.12 10.66
N VAL A 50 -39.93 7.76 9.57
CA VAL A 50 -41.02 8.76 9.57
C VAL A 50 -42.11 8.48 8.54
N GLU A 51 -42.14 7.30 7.93
CA GLU A 51 -43.15 6.94 6.91
C GLU A 51 -44.59 7.08 7.42
N SER A 52 -44.86 6.68 8.66
CA SER A 52 -46.18 6.85 9.29
C SER A 52 -46.60 8.31 9.46
N ILE A 53 -45.64 9.18 9.72
CA ILE A 53 -45.86 10.63 9.86
C ILE A 53 -46.15 11.23 8.48
N VAL A 54 -45.39 10.84 7.46
CA VAL A 54 -45.61 11.25 6.06
C VAL A 54 -46.99 10.83 5.59
N GLY A 55 -47.38 9.58 5.86
CA GLY A 55 -48.71 9.05 5.57
C GLY A 55 -49.85 9.89 6.13
N LYS A 56 -49.80 10.15 7.45
CA LYS A 56 -50.76 11.02 8.15
C LYS A 56 -50.84 12.39 7.50
N ALA A 57 -49.70 13.01 7.17
CA ALA A 57 -49.65 14.34 6.57
C ALA A 57 -50.23 14.38 5.14
N VAL A 58 -49.96 13.36 4.32
CA VAL A 58 -50.54 13.23 2.97
C VAL A 58 -52.05 13.17 3.05
N ARG A 59 -52.63 12.37 3.95
CA ARG A 59 -54.08 12.28 4.15
C ARG A 59 -54.67 13.56 4.74
N ALA A 60 -54.00 14.17 5.72
CA ALA A 60 -54.43 15.42 6.35
C ALA A 60 -54.34 16.65 5.43
N SER A 61 -53.62 16.56 4.31
CA SER A 61 -53.46 17.68 3.38
C SER A 61 -54.77 18.09 2.69
N GLY A 62 -55.71 17.16 2.53
CA GLY A 62 -56.95 17.33 1.77
C GLY A 62 -56.77 17.33 0.25
N ILE A 63 -55.55 17.09 -0.26
CA ILE A 63 -55.26 17.01 -1.69
C ILE A 63 -55.51 15.57 -2.18
N PRO A 64 -56.13 15.37 -3.36
CA PRO A 64 -56.34 14.03 -3.91
C PRO A 64 -55.03 13.24 -3.99
N ARG A 65 -55.03 11.99 -3.52
CA ARG A 65 -53.83 11.12 -3.52
C ARG A 65 -53.21 10.99 -4.91
N SER A 66 -54.02 11.00 -5.97
CA SER A 66 -53.58 10.95 -7.37
C SER A 66 -52.74 12.14 -7.81
N GLU A 67 -52.77 13.26 -7.10
CA GLU A 67 -51.98 14.46 -7.41
C GLU A 67 -50.63 14.49 -6.67
N ILE A 68 -50.43 13.66 -5.65
CA ILE A 68 -49.22 13.66 -4.84
C ILE A 68 -48.30 12.51 -5.28
N THR A 69 -47.09 12.81 -5.73
CA THR A 69 -46.04 11.82 -5.96
C THR A 69 -45.37 11.46 -4.62
N VAL A 70 -45.49 10.21 -4.19
CA VAL A 70 -44.78 9.70 -3.01
C VAL A 70 -43.63 8.79 -3.44
N VAL A 71 -42.41 9.16 -3.04
CA VAL A 71 -41.18 8.37 -3.26
C VAL A 71 -40.73 7.78 -1.94
N THR A 72 -40.57 6.46 -1.87
CA THR A 72 -39.95 5.78 -0.72
C THR A 72 -38.87 4.78 -1.15
N LYS A 73 -38.10 4.26 -0.18
CA LYS A 73 -36.89 3.48 -0.41
C LYS A 73 -36.65 2.47 0.71
N PHE A 74 -36.10 1.31 0.35
CA PHE A 74 -35.67 0.28 1.30
C PHE A 74 -34.16 0.28 1.51
N TRP A 75 -33.70 -0.17 2.68
CA TRP A 75 -32.28 -0.23 3.05
C TRP A 75 -31.63 -1.57 2.70
N GLY A 76 -30.30 -1.66 2.84
CA GLY A 76 -29.47 -2.81 2.46
C GLY A 76 -29.94 -4.17 2.98
N TYR A 77 -30.48 -4.23 4.20
CA TYR A 77 -30.96 -5.48 4.80
C TYR A 77 -32.25 -6.04 4.18
N TRP A 78 -32.90 -5.31 3.27
CA TRP A 78 -34.07 -5.77 2.50
C TRP A 78 -33.75 -6.19 1.06
N HIS A 79 -32.48 -6.18 0.65
CA HIS A 79 -32.09 -6.56 -0.72
C HIS A 79 -32.49 -8.00 -1.12
N HIS A 80 -32.71 -8.87 -0.13
CA HIS A 80 -33.15 -10.25 -0.33
C HIS A 80 -34.67 -10.38 -0.53
N ASP A 81 -35.44 -9.38 -0.12
CA ASP A 81 -36.91 -9.37 -0.22
C ASP A 81 -37.46 -7.94 -0.36
N PRO A 82 -37.31 -7.33 -1.55
CA PRO A 82 -37.85 -5.99 -1.79
C PRO A 82 -39.40 -5.96 -1.81
N ALA A 83 -40.07 -7.11 -1.97
CA ALA A 83 -41.53 -7.21 -1.93
C ALA A 83 -42.06 -6.98 -0.51
N GLU A 84 -41.44 -7.63 0.47
CA GLU A 84 -41.77 -7.41 1.88
C GLU A 84 -41.44 -5.97 2.31
N ALA A 85 -40.33 -5.42 1.84
CA ALA A 85 -39.99 -4.03 2.08
C ALA A 85 -41.06 -3.07 1.55
N LEU A 86 -41.54 -3.25 0.31
CA LEU A 86 -42.63 -2.45 -0.23
C LEU A 86 -43.91 -2.58 0.62
N ARG A 87 -44.25 -3.80 1.06
CA ARG A 87 -45.42 -4.05 1.91
C ARG A 87 -45.35 -3.29 3.24
N ILE A 88 -44.17 -3.28 3.88
CA ILE A 88 -43.92 -2.54 5.11
C ILE A 88 -44.09 -1.04 4.88
N SER A 89 -43.48 -0.50 3.83
CA SER A 89 -43.61 0.93 3.51
C SER A 89 -45.06 1.35 3.25
N LEU A 90 -45.84 0.55 2.51
CA LEU A 90 -47.26 0.84 2.26
C LEU A 90 -48.10 0.81 3.53
N ARG A 91 -47.84 -0.17 4.42
CA ARG A 91 -48.48 -0.25 5.75
C ARG A 91 -48.14 0.98 6.58
N ASP A 92 -46.86 1.33 6.67
CA ASP A 92 -46.41 2.41 7.54
C ASP A 92 -46.90 3.76 7.02
N LEU A 93 -46.82 4.01 5.71
CA LEU A 93 -47.44 5.16 5.06
C LEU A 93 -48.97 5.15 5.15
N ASP A 94 -49.60 3.99 5.31
CA ASP A 94 -51.05 3.81 5.22
C ASP A 94 -51.60 4.41 3.91
N LEU A 95 -51.01 3.94 2.80
CA LEU A 95 -51.33 4.31 1.43
C LEU A 95 -51.52 3.05 0.58
N GLU A 96 -52.43 3.13 -0.40
CA GLU A 96 -52.71 2.00 -1.31
C GLU A 96 -51.56 1.74 -2.31
N TYR A 97 -50.81 2.78 -2.66
CA TYR A 97 -49.67 2.70 -3.59
C TYR A 97 -48.62 3.77 -3.30
N VAL A 98 -47.41 3.53 -3.80
CA VAL A 98 -46.34 4.52 -3.96
C VAL A 98 -46.08 4.79 -5.44
N ASP A 99 -45.69 6.02 -5.76
CA ASP A 99 -45.42 6.42 -7.13
C ASP A 99 -44.03 5.97 -7.58
N MET A 100 -43.07 5.94 -6.65
CA MET A 100 -41.72 5.46 -6.90
C MET A 100 -41.16 4.69 -5.71
N PHE A 101 -40.62 3.50 -5.94
CA PHE A 101 -39.92 2.71 -4.93
C PHE A 101 -38.44 2.54 -5.32
N LEU A 102 -37.54 3.01 -4.44
CA LEU A 102 -36.11 3.08 -4.74
C LEU A 102 -35.29 2.03 -3.99
N MET A 103 -34.30 1.45 -4.66
CA MET A 103 -33.16 0.82 -4.00
C MET A 103 -32.27 1.93 -3.43
N HIS A 104 -32.18 2.05 -2.10
CA HIS A 104 -31.54 3.21 -1.48
C HIS A 104 -30.01 3.25 -1.73
N TRP A 105 -29.35 2.09 -1.79
CA TRP A 105 -27.92 2.01 -2.08
C TRP A 105 -27.57 0.72 -2.87
N PRO A 106 -26.52 0.72 -3.72
CA PRO A 106 -26.09 -0.45 -4.50
C PRO A 106 -25.28 -1.48 -3.68
N TRP A 107 -25.60 -1.71 -2.40
CA TRP A 107 -24.94 -2.73 -1.57
C TRP A 107 -25.94 -3.42 -0.65
N ALA A 108 -25.87 -4.75 -0.62
CA ALA A 108 -26.78 -5.58 0.15
C ALA A 108 -26.23 -5.84 1.56
N GLN A 109 -27.15 -6.12 2.48
CA GLN A 109 -26.85 -6.68 3.79
C GLN A 109 -27.67 -7.95 4.00
N THR A 110 -27.15 -8.85 4.83
CA THR A 110 -27.93 -9.96 5.37
C THR A 110 -29.09 -9.45 6.26
N PRO A 111 -30.09 -10.29 6.57
CA PRO A 111 -31.17 -9.90 7.51
C PRO A 111 -30.66 -9.48 8.90
N ASP A 112 -29.54 -10.04 9.37
CA ASP A 112 -28.83 -9.62 10.60
C ASP A 112 -27.93 -8.40 10.39
N LYS A 113 -28.11 -7.65 9.30
CA LYS A 113 -27.49 -6.36 8.96
C LYS A 113 -25.98 -6.42 8.70
N LYS A 114 -25.42 -7.58 8.33
CA LYS A 114 -24.00 -7.69 7.93
C LYS A 114 -23.82 -7.31 6.47
N PRO A 115 -22.76 -6.55 6.09
CA PRO A 115 -22.49 -6.20 4.69
C PRO A 115 -22.18 -7.44 3.86
N LEU A 116 -22.74 -7.51 2.64
CA LEU A 116 -22.36 -8.49 1.62
C LEU A 116 -21.32 -7.90 0.67
N ARG A 117 -20.40 -8.75 0.18
CA ARG A 117 -19.42 -8.40 -0.85
C ARG A 117 -20.11 -8.20 -2.20
N ILE A 118 -19.44 -7.52 -3.13
CA ILE A 118 -19.99 -7.19 -4.45
C ILE A 118 -20.43 -8.41 -5.29
N HIS A 119 -19.90 -9.59 -4.98
CA HIS A 119 -20.12 -10.86 -5.67
C HIS A 119 -20.97 -11.84 -4.84
N GLU A 120 -21.33 -11.48 -3.61
CA GLU A 120 -22.21 -12.29 -2.78
C GLU A 120 -23.67 -11.95 -3.09
N SER A 121 -24.51 -12.98 -3.13
CA SER A 121 -25.93 -12.83 -3.43
C SER A 121 -26.75 -12.43 -2.19
N PRO A 122 -27.80 -11.60 -2.35
CA PRO A 122 -28.19 -10.95 -3.59
C PRO A 122 -27.28 -9.78 -3.94
N THR A 123 -26.78 -9.77 -5.17
CA THR A 123 -26.16 -8.59 -5.78
C THR A 123 -27.22 -7.52 -6.05
N PHE A 124 -26.82 -6.25 -6.25
CA PHE A 124 -27.79 -5.21 -6.60
C PHE A 124 -28.51 -5.48 -7.94
N ALA A 125 -27.90 -6.23 -8.86
CA ALA A 125 -28.56 -6.62 -10.11
C ALA A 125 -29.62 -7.71 -9.88
N GLU A 126 -29.36 -8.66 -8.99
CA GLU A 126 -30.34 -9.66 -8.56
C GLU A 126 -31.50 -9.01 -7.80
N THR A 127 -31.21 -8.06 -6.88
CA THR A 127 -32.25 -7.27 -6.21
C THR A 127 -33.09 -6.49 -7.20
N TRP A 128 -32.48 -5.88 -8.22
CA TRP A 128 -33.22 -5.16 -9.25
C TRP A 128 -34.20 -6.05 -10.01
N LYS A 129 -33.80 -7.26 -10.41
CA LYS A 129 -34.72 -8.22 -11.05
C LYS A 129 -35.93 -8.56 -10.18
N MET A 130 -35.76 -8.64 -8.86
CA MET A 130 -36.88 -8.80 -7.93
C MET A 130 -37.76 -7.54 -7.88
N MET A 131 -37.16 -6.34 -7.92
CA MET A 131 -37.91 -5.08 -7.97
C MET A 131 -38.72 -4.91 -9.25
N GLU A 132 -38.24 -5.41 -10.39
CA GLU A 132 -38.96 -5.35 -11.67
C GLU A 132 -40.36 -6.00 -11.58
N GLN A 133 -40.50 -7.02 -10.73
CA GLN A 133 -41.78 -7.71 -10.49
C GLN A 133 -42.75 -6.91 -9.59
N LEU A 134 -42.29 -5.83 -8.95
CA LEU A 134 -43.12 -5.01 -8.08
C LEU A 134 -43.94 -3.98 -8.84
N VAL A 135 -43.58 -3.70 -10.09
CA VAL A 135 -44.25 -2.69 -10.91
C VAL A 135 -45.69 -3.11 -11.18
N GLY A 136 -46.65 -2.31 -10.70
CA GLY A 136 -48.07 -2.63 -10.74
C GLY A 136 -48.92 -1.64 -9.94
N PRO A 137 -50.15 -2.04 -9.53
CA PRO A 137 -51.09 -1.14 -8.85
C PRO A 137 -50.57 -0.53 -7.54
N LYS A 138 -49.70 -1.24 -6.83
CA LYS A 138 -49.14 -0.81 -5.53
C LYS A 138 -47.81 -0.05 -5.63
N CYS A 139 -47.10 -0.18 -6.76
CA CYS A 139 -45.83 0.49 -7.02
C CYS A 139 -45.78 0.88 -8.49
N ARG A 140 -46.01 2.16 -8.78
CA ARG A 140 -46.15 2.64 -10.17
C ARG A 140 -44.83 2.68 -10.93
N GLY A 141 -43.72 2.85 -10.22
CA GLY A 141 -42.38 2.90 -10.80
C GLY A 141 -41.31 2.49 -9.81
N ILE A 142 -40.18 2.05 -10.35
CA ILE A 142 -39.00 1.68 -9.58
C ILE A 142 -37.78 2.49 -10.03
N GLY A 143 -36.88 2.75 -9.10
CA GLY A 143 -35.66 3.48 -9.37
C GLY A 143 -34.54 3.10 -8.41
N VAL A 144 -33.42 3.79 -8.54
CA VAL A 144 -32.23 3.58 -7.71
C VAL A 144 -31.82 4.88 -7.02
N SER A 145 -31.00 4.75 -5.99
CA SER A 145 -30.37 5.88 -5.32
C SER A 145 -28.89 5.58 -5.07
N ASN A 146 -28.07 6.61 -5.21
CA ASN A 146 -26.62 6.60 -5.03
C ASN A 146 -25.85 5.70 -6.01
N PHE A 147 -26.40 5.47 -7.21
CA PHE A 147 -25.69 4.73 -8.25
C PHE A 147 -24.74 5.65 -9.03
N THR A 148 -23.52 5.17 -9.25
CA THR A 148 -22.52 5.78 -10.13
C THR A 148 -22.71 5.33 -11.57
N GLN A 149 -21.98 5.94 -12.52
CA GLN A 149 -21.97 5.50 -13.91
C GLN A 149 -21.57 4.02 -14.05
N LYS A 150 -20.60 3.56 -13.25
CA LYS A 150 -20.13 2.17 -13.29
C LYS A 150 -21.20 1.20 -12.78
N THR A 151 -21.85 1.51 -11.66
CA THR A 151 -22.88 0.64 -11.10
C THR A 151 -24.16 0.65 -11.94
N LEU A 152 -24.52 1.80 -12.55
CA LEU A 152 -25.60 1.86 -13.53
C LEU A 152 -25.28 1.03 -14.77
N ALA A 153 -24.05 1.11 -15.31
CA ALA A 153 -23.66 0.31 -16.47
C ALA A 153 -23.83 -1.19 -16.17
N THR A 154 -23.32 -1.67 -15.03
CA THR A 154 -23.50 -3.07 -14.59
C THR A 154 -24.97 -3.44 -14.40
N LEU A 155 -25.78 -2.55 -13.84
CA LEU A 155 -27.22 -2.83 -13.67
C LEU A 155 -27.92 -2.99 -15.03
N LEU A 156 -27.66 -2.06 -15.94
CA LEU A 156 -28.28 -2.00 -17.27
C LEU A 156 -27.89 -3.17 -18.18
N GLU A 157 -26.86 -3.94 -17.85
CA GLU A 157 -26.52 -5.18 -18.56
C GLU A 157 -27.63 -6.24 -18.44
N THR A 158 -28.40 -6.23 -17.34
CA THR A 158 -29.41 -7.26 -17.06
C THR A 158 -30.81 -6.73 -16.77
N ALA A 159 -30.95 -5.41 -16.59
CA ALA A 159 -32.24 -4.76 -16.35
C ALA A 159 -33.15 -4.84 -17.58
N THR A 160 -34.37 -5.32 -17.38
CA THR A 160 -35.45 -5.28 -18.37
C THR A 160 -36.28 -4.00 -18.26
N ILE A 161 -36.41 -3.47 -17.05
CA ILE A 161 -36.99 -2.16 -16.77
C ILE A 161 -35.84 -1.21 -16.43
N ILE A 162 -35.64 -0.19 -17.26
CA ILE A 162 -34.66 0.87 -16.98
C ILE A 162 -35.11 1.64 -15.73
N PRO A 163 -34.22 1.90 -14.75
CA PRO A 163 -34.57 2.68 -13.56
C PRO A 163 -35.18 4.03 -13.97
N ALA A 164 -36.38 4.34 -13.46
CA ALA A 164 -37.04 5.60 -13.81
C ALA A 164 -36.29 6.80 -13.22
N VAL A 165 -35.68 6.62 -12.04
CA VAL A 165 -34.94 7.64 -11.30
C VAL A 165 -33.60 7.10 -10.81
N ASN A 166 -32.56 7.92 -10.83
CA ASN A 166 -31.38 7.79 -9.99
C ASN A 166 -31.30 8.99 -9.04
N GLN A 167 -31.58 8.76 -7.75
CA GLN A 167 -31.49 9.80 -6.73
C GLN A 167 -30.06 9.91 -6.18
N ILE A 168 -29.39 11.06 -6.26
CA ILE A 168 -27.96 11.22 -5.95
C ILE A 168 -27.65 12.47 -5.12
N GLU A 169 -26.53 12.45 -4.40
CA GLU A 169 -25.98 13.64 -3.77
C GLU A 169 -25.52 14.59 -4.87
N LEU A 170 -26.14 15.78 -4.96
CA LEU A 170 -25.76 16.76 -5.97
C LEU A 170 -25.90 18.17 -5.39
N HIS A 171 -24.83 18.93 -5.48
CA HIS A 171 -24.75 20.35 -5.10
C HIS A 171 -23.53 20.97 -5.78
N ALA A 172 -23.28 22.26 -5.62
CA ALA A 172 -22.20 22.96 -6.33
C ALA A 172 -20.79 22.38 -6.08
N LEU A 173 -20.54 21.81 -4.88
CA LEU A 173 -19.27 21.13 -4.53
C LEU A 173 -19.21 19.64 -4.94
N ASN A 174 -20.32 19.09 -5.43
CA ASN A 174 -20.43 17.76 -6.05
C ASN A 174 -21.41 17.82 -7.24
N PRO A 175 -21.02 18.48 -8.34
CA PRO A 175 -21.98 18.85 -9.38
C PRO A 175 -22.43 17.69 -10.28
N ASN A 176 -21.76 16.55 -10.22
CA ASN A 176 -22.06 15.37 -11.04
C ASN A 176 -22.13 15.67 -12.55
N LEU A 177 -21.20 16.48 -13.07
CA LEU A 177 -21.18 16.94 -14.47
C LEU A 177 -21.10 15.81 -15.50
N LYS A 178 -20.65 14.61 -15.11
CA LYS A 178 -20.62 13.41 -15.97
C LYS A 178 -21.82 12.47 -15.74
N LEU A 179 -22.26 12.32 -14.50
CA LEU A 179 -23.31 11.36 -14.15
C LEU A 179 -24.69 11.85 -14.57
N VAL A 180 -24.99 13.14 -14.44
CA VAL A 180 -26.31 13.68 -14.84
C VAL A 180 -26.56 13.48 -16.35
N PRO A 181 -25.65 13.90 -17.27
CA PRO A 181 -25.84 13.64 -18.69
C PRO A 181 -25.89 12.15 -19.03
N TYR A 182 -25.11 11.32 -18.31
CA TYR A 182 -25.14 9.87 -18.51
C TYR A 182 -26.51 9.28 -18.18
N CYS A 183 -27.09 9.61 -17.01
CA CYS A 183 -28.44 9.18 -16.63
C CYS A 183 -29.47 9.62 -17.68
N GLN A 184 -29.44 10.90 -18.08
CA GLN A 184 -30.36 11.47 -19.08
C GLN A 184 -30.25 10.74 -20.43
N SER A 185 -29.03 10.43 -20.89
CA SER A 185 -28.80 9.67 -22.13
C SER A 185 -29.35 8.24 -22.11
N LYS A 186 -29.61 7.70 -20.92
CA LYS A 186 -30.20 6.38 -20.70
C LYS A 186 -31.70 6.44 -20.40
N GLY A 187 -32.31 7.62 -20.42
CA GLY A 187 -33.71 7.82 -20.04
C GLY A 187 -33.96 7.70 -18.54
N ILE A 188 -32.93 7.89 -17.71
CA ILE A 188 -33.01 7.84 -16.24
C ILE A 188 -33.10 9.28 -15.72
N HIS A 189 -34.20 9.63 -15.05
CA HIS A 189 -34.37 10.94 -14.43
C HIS A 189 -33.47 11.10 -13.20
N VAL A 190 -32.95 12.30 -12.94
CA VAL A 190 -32.09 12.54 -11.77
C VAL A 190 -32.88 13.28 -10.70
N MET A 191 -32.83 12.77 -9.47
CA MET A 191 -33.29 13.47 -8.27
C MET A 191 -32.09 13.82 -7.39
N SER A 192 -32.03 15.06 -6.91
CA SER A 192 -30.92 15.57 -6.09
C SER A 192 -31.31 15.66 -4.63
N TRP A 193 -30.52 15.04 -3.75
CA TRP A 193 -30.53 15.31 -2.32
C TRP A 193 -29.35 16.22 -1.92
N ARG A 194 -29.56 17.03 -0.86
CA ARG A 194 -28.62 18.04 -0.35
C ARG A 194 -28.22 19.15 -1.34
N THR A 195 -29.13 19.53 -2.24
CA THR A 195 -28.89 20.58 -3.26
C THR A 195 -28.43 21.93 -2.70
N VAL A 196 -28.95 22.34 -1.53
CA VAL A 196 -28.68 23.65 -0.90
C VAL A 196 -27.30 23.72 -0.21
N GLY A 197 -26.42 22.74 -0.46
CA GLY A 197 -25.03 22.74 -0.02
C GLY A 197 -24.76 21.80 1.15
N ALA A 198 -23.52 21.30 1.18
CA ALA A 198 -23.08 20.35 2.19
C ALA A 198 -22.29 20.97 3.35
N ARG A 199 -21.88 22.23 3.20
CA ARG A 199 -21.09 23.04 4.12
C ARG A 199 -21.63 24.48 4.11
N ASP A 200 -21.55 25.15 5.25
CA ASP A 200 -22.06 26.51 5.43
C ASP A 200 -21.31 27.55 4.56
N ASP A 201 -20.09 27.24 4.14
CA ASP A 201 -19.27 28.12 3.30
C ASP A 201 -19.86 28.38 1.90
N VAL A 202 -20.63 27.44 1.35
CA VAL A 202 -21.39 27.64 0.09
C VAL A 202 -22.44 28.74 0.28
N LEU A 203 -23.06 28.81 1.45
CA LEU A 203 -24.05 29.82 1.80
C LEU A 203 -23.42 31.18 2.15
N THR A 204 -22.09 31.27 2.26
CA THR A 204 -21.39 32.54 2.52
C THR A 204 -20.48 32.97 1.37
N HIS A 205 -20.40 32.21 0.28
CA HIS A 205 -19.48 32.49 -0.81
C HIS A 205 -20.03 33.55 -1.77
N GLU A 206 -19.17 34.51 -2.16
CA GLU A 206 -19.54 35.67 -2.97
C GLU A 206 -20.20 35.30 -4.31
N LEU A 207 -19.80 34.18 -4.92
CA LEU A 207 -20.44 33.67 -6.15
C LEU A 207 -21.96 33.53 -5.97
N PHE A 208 -22.41 32.85 -4.92
CA PHE A 208 -23.85 32.62 -4.70
C PHE A 208 -24.54 33.89 -4.22
N ALA A 209 -23.87 34.68 -3.37
CA ALA A 209 -24.42 35.94 -2.86
C ALA A 209 -24.69 36.95 -3.98
N ASN A 210 -23.79 37.07 -4.94
CA ASN A 210 -23.94 37.97 -6.07
C ASN A 210 -25.10 37.56 -6.99
N ILE A 211 -25.22 36.25 -7.28
CA ILE A 211 -26.33 35.71 -8.07
C ILE A 211 -27.66 35.90 -7.34
N ALA A 212 -27.71 35.54 -6.05
CA ALA A 212 -28.90 35.71 -5.22
C ALA A 212 -29.39 37.17 -5.21
N LYS A 213 -28.47 38.12 -5.08
CA LYS A 213 -28.77 39.56 -5.15
C LYS A 213 -29.28 39.98 -6.52
N ALA A 214 -28.66 39.50 -7.61
CA ALA A 214 -29.06 39.84 -8.97
C ALA A 214 -30.48 39.36 -9.31
N HIS A 215 -30.90 38.21 -8.77
CA HIS A 215 -32.21 37.62 -9.00
C HIS A 215 -33.24 37.95 -7.90
N GLY A 216 -32.84 38.67 -6.84
CA GLY A 216 -33.73 39.02 -5.72
C GLY A 216 -34.27 37.81 -4.95
N CYS A 217 -33.48 36.73 -4.83
CA CYS A 217 -33.89 35.48 -4.19
C CYS A 217 -32.89 35.04 -3.11
N SER A 218 -33.20 33.99 -2.33
CA SER A 218 -32.23 33.41 -1.42
C SER A 218 -31.18 32.54 -2.12
N LEU A 219 -30.07 32.31 -1.44
CA LEU A 219 -28.99 31.41 -1.87
C LEU A 219 -29.46 29.97 -2.10
N ALA A 220 -30.46 29.55 -1.32
CA ALA A 220 -31.10 28.25 -1.49
C ALA A 220 -31.80 28.18 -2.84
N VAL A 221 -32.59 29.20 -3.20
CA VAL A 221 -33.26 29.30 -4.50
C VAL A 221 -32.25 29.30 -5.65
N VAL A 222 -31.10 29.96 -5.53
CA VAL A 222 -30.03 29.89 -6.55
C VAL A 222 -29.57 28.44 -6.76
N SER A 223 -29.26 27.73 -5.67
CA SER A 223 -28.77 26.35 -5.74
C SER A 223 -29.82 25.38 -6.31
N LEU A 224 -31.09 25.57 -5.93
CA LEU A 224 -32.21 24.78 -6.42
C LEU A 224 -32.47 25.04 -7.90
N SER A 225 -32.52 26.31 -8.31
CA SER A 225 -32.76 26.74 -9.70
C SER A 225 -31.67 26.21 -10.63
N TRP A 226 -30.40 26.29 -10.20
CA TRP A 226 -29.27 25.72 -10.93
C TRP A 226 -29.43 24.22 -11.22
N ALA A 227 -29.83 23.42 -10.22
CA ALA A 227 -30.03 22.00 -10.42
C ALA A 227 -31.23 21.72 -11.33
N VAL A 228 -32.35 22.43 -11.14
CA VAL A 228 -33.56 22.27 -11.97
C VAL A 228 -33.31 22.64 -13.43
N GLN A 229 -32.57 23.71 -13.72
CA GLN A 229 -32.18 24.08 -15.09
C GLN A 229 -31.31 23.04 -15.78
N ARG A 230 -30.66 22.14 -15.01
CA ARG A 230 -29.90 21.00 -15.55
C ARG A 230 -30.76 19.75 -15.75
N GLY A 231 -32.08 19.86 -15.62
CA GLY A 231 -33.03 18.75 -15.75
C GLY A 231 -33.02 17.82 -14.54
N VAL A 232 -32.76 18.34 -13.34
CA VAL A 232 -32.70 17.57 -12.09
C VAL A 232 -33.84 17.98 -11.17
N THR A 233 -34.62 17.01 -10.67
CA THR A 233 -35.58 17.28 -9.59
C THR A 233 -34.86 17.49 -8.27
N VAL A 234 -35.24 18.49 -7.49
CA VAL A 234 -34.63 18.81 -6.20
C VAL A 234 -35.58 18.50 -5.04
N ILE A 235 -35.05 17.95 -3.95
CA ILE A 235 -35.84 17.62 -2.74
C ILE A 235 -35.29 18.30 -1.48
N PRO A 236 -35.33 19.66 -1.40
CA PRO A 236 -34.90 20.35 -0.19
C PRO A 236 -35.69 19.89 1.03
N LYS A 237 -35.02 19.78 2.18
CA LYS A 237 -35.65 19.53 3.47
C LYS A 237 -35.81 20.83 4.24
N SER A 238 -37.01 21.11 4.73
CA SER A 238 -37.27 22.22 5.66
C SER A 238 -38.50 21.91 6.51
N SER A 239 -38.46 22.26 7.79
CA SER A 239 -39.64 22.36 8.66
C SER A 239 -40.10 23.82 8.86
N ASN A 240 -39.34 24.78 8.34
CA ASN A 240 -39.66 26.20 8.43
C ASN A 240 -40.58 26.59 7.27
N LYS A 241 -41.77 27.10 7.60
CA LYS A 241 -42.86 27.46 6.67
C LYS A 241 -42.43 28.48 5.60
N SER A 242 -41.75 29.57 5.99
CA SER A 242 -41.29 30.58 5.01
C SER A 242 -40.26 30.03 4.03
N ARG A 243 -39.31 29.19 4.50
CA ARG A 243 -38.36 28.51 3.61
C ARG A 243 -39.05 27.53 2.65
N ILE A 244 -40.10 26.84 3.09
CA ILE A 244 -40.87 25.93 2.23
C ILE A 244 -41.52 26.72 1.07
N GLU A 245 -42.18 27.83 1.38
CA GLU A 245 -42.81 28.71 0.39
C GLU A 245 -41.80 29.38 -0.54
N GLU A 246 -40.60 29.69 -0.05
CA GLU A 246 -39.52 30.27 -0.85
C GLU A 246 -38.89 29.24 -1.81
N ASN A 247 -38.58 28.03 -1.31
CA ASN A 247 -37.82 27.02 -2.06
C ASN A 247 -38.51 26.52 -3.35
N ILE A 248 -39.84 26.69 -3.48
CA ILE A 248 -40.58 26.32 -4.70
C ILE A 248 -40.61 27.44 -5.75
N LYS A 249 -40.25 28.67 -5.37
CA LYS A 249 -40.22 29.85 -6.25
C LYS A 249 -38.86 29.97 -6.94
N LEU A 250 -38.63 29.12 -7.93
CA LEU A 250 -37.38 29.09 -8.70
C LEU A 250 -37.20 30.35 -9.56
N VAL A 251 -35.94 30.69 -9.86
CA VAL A 251 -35.54 31.76 -10.78
C VAL A 251 -34.86 31.17 -12.02
N THR A 252 -34.76 31.95 -13.10
CA THR A 252 -34.02 31.52 -14.29
C THR A 252 -32.63 32.14 -14.26
N LEU A 253 -31.61 31.32 -13.99
CA LEU A 253 -30.21 31.71 -14.04
C LEU A 253 -29.73 31.79 -15.50
N THR A 254 -28.81 32.71 -15.77
CA THR A 254 -28.12 32.83 -17.06
C THR A 254 -27.17 31.64 -17.30
N GLU A 255 -26.79 31.42 -18.55
CA GLU A 255 -25.85 30.35 -18.92
C GLU A 255 -24.49 30.51 -18.20
N ASP A 256 -24.00 31.75 -18.06
CA ASP A 256 -22.76 32.07 -17.37
C ASP A 256 -22.83 31.79 -15.87
N GLU A 257 -23.98 32.07 -15.23
CA GLU A 257 -24.20 31.74 -13.82
C GLU A 257 -24.23 30.22 -13.61
N VAL A 258 -24.92 29.48 -14.47
CA VAL A 258 -24.95 28.02 -14.42
C VAL A 258 -23.54 27.44 -14.62
N ALA A 259 -22.78 27.96 -15.59
CA ALA A 259 -21.41 27.55 -15.84
C ALA A 259 -20.47 27.86 -14.66
N SER A 260 -20.67 29.00 -14.00
CA SER A 260 -19.90 29.40 -12.81
C SER A 260 -20.18 28.47 -11.63
N ILE A 261 -21.44 28.13 -11.37
CA ILE A 261 -21.82 27.20 -10.30
C ILE A 261 -21.30 25.78 -10.59
N ASN A 262 -21.29 25.33 -11.86
CA ASN A 262 -20.71 24.04 -12.25
C ASN A 262 -19.21 23.93 -11.86
N LYS A 263 -18.48 25.05 -11.88
CA LYS A 263 -17.05 25.13 -11.54
C LYS A 263 -16.77 25.50 -10.08
N ALA A 264 -17.78 25.77 -9.26
CA ALA A 264 -17.59 26.20 -7.87
C ALA A 264 -16.71 25.24 -7.05
N HIS A 265 -16.81 23.93 -7.31
CA HIS A 265 -15.98 22.90 -6.66
C HIS A 265 -14.47 23.00 -6.96
N GLU A 266 -14.05 23.70 -8.02
CA GLU A 266 -12.64 23.87 -8.38
C GLU A 266 -11.95 24.89 -7.46
N THR A 267 -12.70 25.88 -6.96
CA THR A 267 -12.19 26.93 -6.07
C THR A 267 -12.50 26.66 -4.60
N LEU A 268 -13.71 26.15 -4.30
CA LEU A 268 -14.17 25.87 -2.94
C LEU A 268 -13.77 24.47 -2.44
N GLY A 269 -13.22 23.64 -3.33
CA GLY A 269 -12.86 22.26 -3.05
C GLY A 269 -14.05 21.30 -3.23
N LYS A 270 -13.74 20.07 -3.66
CA LYS A 270 -14.74 19.01 -3.79
C LYS A 270 -15.18 18.51 -2.43
N TYR A 271 -16.49 18.37 -2.26
CA TYR A 271 -17.07 17.76 -1.08
C TYR A 271 -18.14 16.76 -1.49
N ARG A 272 -18.04 15.53 -1.00
CA ARG A 272 -19.05 14.49 -1.15
C ARG A 272 -19.22 13.79 0.19
N LEU A 273 -20.42 13.81 0.76
CA LEU A 273 -20.75 13.20 2.04
C LEU A 273 -20.51 11.69 2.00
N ALA A 274 -20.86 11.04 0.88
CA ALA A 274 -20.69 9.61 0.72
C ALA A 274 -19.23 9.14 0.95
N ASP A 275 -18.23 9.97 0.61
CA ASP A 275 -16.80 9.65 0.78
C ASP A 275 -16.31 9.85 2.22
N ARG A 276 -17.13 10.45 3.09
CA ARG A 276 -16.76 10.82 4.47
C ARG A 276 -17.61 10.13 5.53
N SER A 277 -18.79 9.63 5.17
CA SER A 277 -19.72 9.03 6.12
C SER A 277 -19.25 7.65 6.57
N THR A 278 -18.93 7.52 7.86
CA THR A 278 -18.55 6.24 8.48
C THR A 278 -19.68 5.21 8.43
N SER A 279 -20.94 5.63 8.38
CA SER A 279 -22.10 4.74 8.26
C SER A 279 -22.30 4.20 6.84
N LEU A 280 -21.67 4.82 5.82
CA LEU A 280 -21.66 4.35 4.43
C LEU A 280 -20.40 3.55 4.10
N HIS A 281 -19.40 3.58 4.98
CA HIS A 281 -18.20 2.77 4.89
C HIS A 281 -18.36 1.53 5.77
N SER A 282 -18.82 0.42 5.19
CA SER A 282 -18.77 -0.85 5.90
C SER A 282 -17.32 -1.24 6.15
N LYS A 283 -16.91 -1.30 7.42
CA LYS A 283 -15.74 -2.11 7.80
C LYS A 283 -16.18 -3.57 7.67
N ILE A 284 -15.73 -4.23 6.62
CA ILE A 284 -15.82 -5.69 6.56
C ILE A 284 -14.82 -6.21 7.59
N SER A 285 -15.31 -6.82 8.66
CA SER A 285 -14.44 -7.46 9.64
C SER A 285 -13.55 -8.48 8.92
N GLY A 286 -12.23 -8.33 9.05
CA GLY A 286 -11.25 -9.20 8.40
C GLY A 286 -10.89 -8.86 6.94
N ALA A 287 -11.54 -7.90 6.28
CA ALA A 287 -11.01 -7.33 5.04
C ALA A 287 -9.84 -6.42 5.41
N GLY A 288 -8.63 -6.98 5.44
CA GLY A 288 -7.42 -6.20 5.66
C GLY A 288 -7.31 -5.02 4.68
N ARG A 289 -6.43 -4.07 4.97
CA ARG A 289 -6.16 -2.94 4.06
C ARG A 289 -5.16 -3.32 2.96
N GLY A 290 -5.25 -4.56 2.50
CA GLY A 290 -4.33 -5.13 1.52
C GLY A 290 -4.32 -4.33 0.22
N LEU A 291 -3.23 -4.48 -0.53
CA LEU A 291 -3.15 -3.96 -1.90
C LEU A 291 -3.66 -5.06 -2.84
N PHE A 292 -4.63 -4.75 -3.71
CA PHE A 292 -5.23 -5.73 -4.62
C PHE A 292 -5.00 -5.35 -6.08
N ALA A 293 -4.73 -6.36 -6.92
CA ALA A 293 -4.45 -6.18 -8.33
C ALA A 293 -5.69 -5.68 -9.09
N CYS A 294 -5.57 -4.56 -9.81
CA CYS A 294 -6.65 -4.01 -10.64
C CYS A 294 -6.76 -4.65 -12.04
N ARG A 295 -5.73 -5.39 -12.43
CA ARG A 295 -5.57 -6.11 -13.71
C ARG A 295 -4.68 -7.34 -13.49
N ASP A 296 -4.56 -8.18 -14.50
CA ASP A 296 -3.58 -9.26 -14.51
C ASP A 296 -2.16 -8.71 -14.66
N PHE A 297 -1.21 -9.31 -13.95
CA PHE A 297 0.23 -9.05 -14.03
C PHE A 297 0.99 -10.34 -14.36
N SER A 298 1.95 -10.23 -15.27
CA SER A 298 2.92 -11.27 -15.58
C SER A 298 4.19 -11.12 -14.71
N PRO A 299 4.97 -12.19 -14.51
CA PRO A 299 6.24 -12.09 -13.79
C PRO A 299 7.18 -11.04 -14.41
N GLY A 300 7.67 -10.11 -13.59
CA GLY A 300 8.50 -8.97 -13.99
C GLY A 300 7.74 -7.66 -14.25
N ASP A 301 6.41 -7.72 -14.35
CA ASP A 301 5.59 -6.53 -14.57
C ASP A 301 5.71 -5.53 -13.40
N LEU A 302 5.68 -4.24 -13.75
CA LEU A 302 5.60 -3.15 -12.78
C LEU A 302 4.16 -3.05 -12.23
N ILE A 303 4.02 -3.26 -10.91
CA ILE A 303 2.74 -3.14 -10.19
C ILE A 303 2.54 -1.69 -9.73
N LEU A 304 3.58 -1.11 -9.12
CA LEU A 304 3.56 0.23 -8.55
C LEU A 304 4.95 0.87 -8.67
N SER A 305 4.98 2.15 -8.98
CA SER A 305 6.19 2.97 -8.92
C SER A 305 5.93 4.22 -8.07
N LEU A 306 6.87 4.52 -7.17
CA LEU A 306 6.90 5.73 -6.37
C LEU A 306 8.19 6.48 -6.70
N ASP A 307 8.11 7.71 -7.19
CA ASP A 307 9.30 8.53 -7.48
C ASP A 307 10.19 8.72 -6.24
N ARG A 308 9.56 8.85 -5.08
CA ARG A 308 10.19 8.81 -3.75
C ARG A 308 9.11 8.51 -2.72
N PRO A 309 9.33 7.56 -1.78
CA PRO A 309 8.38 7.29 -0.70
C PRO A 309 8.00 8.55 0.08
N LEU A 310 6.82 8.57 0.72
CA LEU A 310 6.36 9.68 1.54
C LEU A 310 7.37 10.07 2.64
N VAL A 311 7.97 9.06 3.28
CA VAL A 311 9.09 9.16 4.22
C VAL A 311 10.25 8.37 3.63
N ALA A 312 11.43 8.97 3.56
CA ALA A 312 12.65 8.31 3.15
C ALA A 312 13.81 8.87 3.98
N GLU A 313 14.21 8.13 5.01
CA GLU A 313 15.22 8.54 5.97
C GLU A 313 16.50 7.73 5.77
N VAL A 314 17.63 8.42 5.74
CA VAL A 314 18.96 7.80 5.70
C VAL A 314 19.31 7.26 7.09
N GLU A 315 19.98 6.11 7.19
CA GLU A 315 20.47 5.59 8.47
C GLU A 315 21.45 6.57 9.14
N MET A 316 21.56 6.56 10.46
CA MET A 316 22.40 7.53 11.20
C MET A 316 23.87 7.48 10.73
N GLU A 317 24.39 6.27 10.57
CA GLU A 317 25.77 5.99 10.12
C GLU A 317 26.03 6.46 8.68
N ARG A 318 24.97 6.66 7.89
CA ARG A 318 25.03 7.03 6.47
C ARG A 318 24.71 8.51 6.22
N MET A 319 24.45 9.31 7.26
CA MET A 319 24.03 10.71 7.09
C MET A 319 25.09 11.61 6.44
N LEU A 320 26.36 11.25 6.57
CA LEU A 320 27.50 12.02 6.06
C LEU A 320 28.04 11.52 4.72
N ASP A 321 27.68 10.31 4.31
CA ASP A 321 28.12 9.73 3.05
C ASP A 321 26.97 9.63 2.02
N THR A 322 25.71 9.68 2.44
CA THR A 322 24.56 9.43 1.56
C THR A 322 23.73 10.68 1.32
N CYS A 323 23.44 10.98 0.04
CA CYS A 323 22.63 12.13 -0.31
C CYS A 323 21.21 12.00 0.28
N ALA A 324 20.82 12.95 1.12
CA ALA A 324 19.54 12.91 1.83
C ALA A 324 18.29 13.02 0.90
N TRP A 325 18.48 13.29 -0.40
CA TRP A 325 17.38 13.37 -1.38
C TRP A 325 17.35 12.24 -2.41
N CYS A 326 18.42 12.01 -3.16
CA CYS A 326 18.41 10.91 -4.15
C CYS A 326 18.82 9.57 -3.54
N LEU A 327 19.36 9.58 -2.31
CA LEU A 327 19.87 8.40 -1.60
C LEU A 327 20.97 7.67 -2.35
N GLN A 328 21.67 8.36 -3.26
CA GLN A 328 22.95 7.87 -3.75
C GLN A 328 23.98 8.03 -2.65
N ARG A 329 24.75 6.98 -2.40
CA ARG A 329 25.87 7.00 -1.47
C ARG A 329 27.08 7.67 -2.12
N SER A 330 28.02 8.13 -1.29
CA SER A 330 29.37 8.56 -1.62
C SER A 330 30.35 7.62 -0.91
N GLU A 331 31.51 7.30 -1.49
CA GLU A 331 32.61 6.65 -0.76
C GLU A 331 33.67 7.71 -0.54
N LEU A 332 33.77 8.10 0.73
CA LEU A 332 34.69 9.14 1.16
C LEU A 332 36.10 8.55 1.35
N ASP A 333 36.21 7.24 1.52
CA ASP A 333 37.49 6.54 1.68
C ASP A 333 38.19 6.28 0.32
N PRO A 334 39.45 6.71 0.12
CA PRO A 334 40.21 6.40 -1.09
C PRO A 334 40.41 4.90 -1.36
N GLU A 335 40.60 4.07 -0.33
CA GLU A 335 40.81 2.63 -0.50
C GLU A 335 39.49 1.91 -0.81
N GLY A 336 38.40 2.29 -0.15
CA GLY A 336 37.04 1.84 -0.48
C GLY A 336 36.65 2.18 -1.92
N ARG A 337 37.05 3.35 -2.45
CA ARG A 337 36.87 3.69 -3.87
C ARG A 337 37.66 2.77 -4.80
N LYS A 338 38.92 2.48 -4.48
CA LYS A 338 39.73 1.54 -5.27
C LYS A 338 39.17 0.13 -5.23
N LEU A 339 38.66 -0.30 -4.07
CA LEU A 339 38.01 -1.60 -3.92
C LEU A 339 36.69 -1.68 -4.70
N ALA A 340 35.83 -0.67 -4.63
CA ALA A 340 34.63 -0.61 -5.47
C ALA A 340 34.98 -0.66 -6.96
N ALA A 341 36.03 0.05 -7.37
CA ALA A 341 36.55 0.02 -8.74
C ALA A 341 37.02 -1.37 -9.19
N SER A 342 37.77 -2.07 -8.33
CA SER A 342 38.24 -3.42 -8.63
C SER A 342 37.08 -4.43 -8.72
N MET A 343 35.97 -4.15 -8.04
CA MET A 343 34.71 -4.89 -8.12
C MET A 343 33.81 -4.48 -9.31
N GLY A 344 34.33 -3.69 -10.26
CA GLY A 344 33.57 -3.22 -11.42
C GLY A 344 32.41 -2.28 -11.08
N LEU A 345 32.20 -1.95 -9.80
CA LEU A 345 31.23 -0.95 -9.37
C LEU A 345 31.67 0.42 -9.91
N PRO A 346 30.73 1.33 -10.20
CA PRO A 346 31.10 2.64 -10.71
C PRO A 346 31.86 3.38 -9.61
N VAL A 347 33.12 3.72 -9.87
CA VAL A 347 33.98 4.55 -8.98
C VAL A 347 33.50 6.01 -8.87
N GLY A 348 32.36 6.33 -9.50
CA GLY A 348 31.73 7.64 -9.47
C GLY A 348 30.77 7.79 -8.30
N LEU A 349 31.28 7.65 -7.09
CA LEU A 349 30.52 8.04 -5.92
C LEU A 349 30.51 9.56 -5.86
N ILE A 350 29.37 10.09 -6.29
CA ILE A 350 29.00 11.51 -6.28
C ILE A 350 29.67 12.26 -5.13
N GLU A 351 30.31 13.39 -5.43
CA GLU A 351 30.74 14.28 -4.36
C GLU A 351 29.51 14.77 -3.60
N VAL A 352 29.51 14.59 -2.29
CA VAL A 352 28.45 15.09 -1.43
C VAL A 352 28.95 16.27 -0.63
N LYS A 353 28.10 17.30 -0.49
CA LYS A 353 28.41 18.50 0.29
C LYS A 353 27.43 18.62 1.45
N ALA A 354 27.98 18.89 2.64
CA ALA A 354 27.17 19.08 3.84
C ALA A 354 26.26 20.32 3.73
N CYS A 355 25.06 20.22 4.29
CA CYS A 355 24.17 21.35 4.47
C CYS A 355 24.88 22.46 5.25
N THR A 356 24.86 23.68 4.73
CA THR A 356 25.51 24.83 5.41
C THR A 356 24.87 25.19 6.75
N GLY A 357 23.59 24.85 6.94
CA GLY A 357 22.85 25.09 8.18
C GLY A 357 23.22 24.10 9.29
N CYS A 358 22.91 22.81 9.09
CA CYS A 358 23.12 21.81 10.15
C CYS A 358 24.47 21.08 10.09
N ARG A 359 25.12 21.04 8.92
CA ARG A 359 26.34 20.25 8.64
C ARG A 359 26.23 18.73 8.92
N ARG A 360 25.03 18.19 9.12
CA ARG A 360 24.79 16.78 9.44
C ARG A 360 24.14 15.96 8.33
N VAL A 361 23.57 16.61 7.32
CA VAL A 361 23.07 15.93 6.13
C VAL A 361 23.83 16.41 4.90
N VAL A 362 24.03 15.53 3.95
CA VAL A 362 24.80 15.82 2.74
C VAL A 362 23.96 15.72 1.46
N TYR A 363 24.39 16.41 0.42
CA TYR A 363 23.71 16.44 -0.88
C TYR A 363 24.69 16.33 -2.04
N CYS A 364 24.32 15.54 -3.06
CA CYS A 364 25.12 15.38 -4.28
C CYS A 364 25.06 16.60 -5.21
N SER A 365 24.07 17.47 -5.05
CA SER A 365 23.85 18.62 -5.92
C SER A 365 22.98 19.68 -5.25
N LYS A 366 23.08 20.92 -5.74
CA LYS A 366 22.16 22.02 -5.36
C LYS A 366 20.70 21.67 -5.65
N THR A 367 20.43 20.89 -6.70
CA THR A 367 19.09 20.44 -7.08
C THR A 367 18.50 19.52 -6.01
N CYS A 368 19.26 18.51 -5.58
CA CYS A 368 18.86 17.61 -4.49
C CYS A 368 18.63 18.38 -3.17
N GLN A 369 19.55 19.27 -2.81
CA GLN A 369 19.39 20.13 -1.62
C GLN A 369 18.13 20.98 -1.69
N SER A 370 17.86 21.62 -2.84
CA SER A 370 16.70 22.48 -3.03
C SER A 370 15.38 21.70 -2.95
N ARG A 371 15.34 20.49 -3.52
CA ARG A 371 14.15 19.61 -3.45
C ARG A 371 13.90 19.14 -2.02
N ALA A 372 14.95 18.69 -1.31
CA ALA A 372 14.87 18.32 0.09
C ALA A 372 14.41 19.48 0.97
N TRP A 373 14.97 20.68 0.77
CA TRP A 373 14.58 21.87 1.52
C TRP A 373 13.11 22.22 1.35
N LYS A 374 12.62 22.26 0.10
CA LYS A 374 11.22 22.59 -0.20
C LYS A 374 10.25 21.62 0.49
N ARG A 375 10.56 20.32 0.44
CA ARG A 375 9.69 19.24 0.94
C ARG A 375 9.78 19.03 2.45
N GLU A 376 10.99 18.88 3.01
CA GLU A 376 11.12 18.31 4.36
C GLU A 376 12.32 18.82 5.19
N HIS A 377 13.50 19.04 4.61
CA HIS A 377 14.71 19.33 5.39
C HIS A 377 14.63 20.64 6.19
N LYS A 378 13.89 21.65 5.70
CA LYS A 378 13.69 22.93 6.42
C LYS A 378 13.08 22.75 7.82
N HIS A 379 12.34 21.65 8.04
CA HIS A 379 11.67 21.35 9.31
C HIS A 379 12.60 20.68 10.33
N GLU A 380 13.65 19.98 9.88
CA GLU A 380 14.60 19.32 10.78
C GLU A 380 15.94 20.08 10.92
N CYS A 381 16.30 20.94 9.97
CA CYS A 381 17.66 21.49 9.87
C CYS A 381 18.11 22.17 11.17
N LYS A 382 17.27 23.05 11.74
CA LYS A 382 17.58 23.72 13.02
C LYS A 382 17.55 22.77 14.21
N VAL A 383 16.79 21.68 14.10
CA VAL A 383 16.65 20.68 15.14
C VAL A 383 17.94 19.88 15.26
N ILE A 384 18.54 19.44 14.16
CA ILE A 384 19.75 18.60 14.21
C ILE A 384 21.06 19.42 14.21
N ALA A 385 21.01 20.74 13.98
CA ALA A 385 22.18 21.60 13.89
C ALA A 385 23.06 21.72 15.15
N PRO A 386 22.53 21.72 16.40
CA PRO A 386 23.36 21.85 17.60
C PRO A 386 24.37 20.69 17.70
N LYS A 387 25.64 21.02 17.95
CA LYS A 387 26.73 20.02 18.00
C LYS A 387 26.60 19.09 19.20
N GLU A 388 26.02 19.59 20.28
CA GLU A 388 25.81 18.87 21.54
C GLU A 388 24.65 17.86 21.43
N ARG A 389 23.83 17.95 20.38
CA ARG A 389 22.72 17.03 20.15
C ARG A 389 23.25 15.71 19.58
N PRO A 390 22.88 14.55 20.13
CA PRO A 390 23.22 13.27 19.51
C PRO A 390 22.53 13.12 18.13
N ASP A 391 23.04 12.22 17.29
CA ASP A 391 22.30 11.84 16.10
C ASP A 391 20.95 11.26 16.50
N LEU A 392 19.90 11.72 15.82
CA LEU A 392 18.54 11.31 16.12
C LEU A 392 18.17 10.09 15.28
N PRO A 393 17.54 9.06 15.88
CA PRO A 393 17.05 7.89 15.15
C PRO A 393 16.16 8.29 13.97
N TYR A 394 16.16 7.48 12.91
CA TYR A 394 15.38 7.76 11.69
C TYR A 394 13.90 8.04 11.99
N GLY A 395 13.29 7.31 12.92
CA GLY A 395 11.87 7.46 13.26
C GLY A 395 11.58 8.83 13.85
N VAL A 396 12.46 9.33 14.72
CA VAL A 396 12.36 10.66 15.31
C VAL A 396 12.49 11.75 14.24
N ARG A 397 13.49 11.64 13.36
CA ARG A 397 13.70 12.59 12.25
C ARG A 397 12.53 12.61 11.27
N ALA A 398 12.01 11.45 10.88
CA ALA A 398 10.83 11.31 10.03
C ALA A 398 9.63 12.06 10.63
N VAL A 399 9.33 11.81 11.91
CA VAL A 399 8.19 12.42 12.58
C VAL A 399 8.35 13.93 12.73
N ILE A 400 9.55 14.44 13.03
CA ILE A 400 9.82 15.89 13.06
C ILE A 400 9.48 16.54 11.71
N LYS A 401 9.91 15.93 10.59
CA LYS A 401 9.58 16.42 9.24
C LYS A 401 8.08 16.40 8.97
N LEU A 402 7.38 15.32 9.35
CA LEU A 402 5.94 15.17 9.15
C LEU A 402 5.13 16.18 9.96
N LEU A 403 5.49 16.39 11.24
CA LEU A 403 4.85 17.39 12.08
C LEU A 403 5.06 18.81 11.55
N GLY A 404 6.27 19.11 11.06
CA GLY A 404 6.56 20.39 10.39
C GLY A 404 5.72 20.62 9.14
N ARG A 405 5.47 19.56 8.36
CA ARG A 405 4.59 19.60 7.19
C ARG A 405 3.12 19.75 7.56
N LEU A 406 2.62 19.01 8.55
CA LEU A 406 1.25 19.13 9.05
C LEU A 406 0.97 20.50 9.65
N LYS A 407 1.97 21.13 10.28
CA LYS A 407 1.83 22.52 10.75
C LYS A 407 1.60 23.49 9.60
N ALA A 408 2.18 23.23 8.43
CA ALA A 408 2.00 24.04 7.22
C ALA A 408 0.72 23.67 6.44
N ASN A 409 0.30 22.41 6.49
CA ASN A 409 -0.92 21.90 5.87
C ASN A 409 -1.59 20.84 6.78
N PRO A 410 -2.50 21.25 7.70
CA PRO A 410 -3.12 20.34 8.67
C PRO A 410 -3.95 19.22 8.04
N GLU A 411 -4.45 19.43 6.82
CA GLU A 411 -5.33 18.50 6.10
C GLU A 411 -4.56 17.60 5.11
N ASP A 412 -3.22 17.45 5.25
CA ASP A 412 -2.44 16.52 4.39
C ASP A 412 -2.88 15.06 4.63
N GLU A 413 -3.85 14.61 3.83
CA GLU A 413 -4.47 13.29 3.95
C GLU A 413 -3.45 12.15 3.83
N ARG A 414 -2.34 12.33 3.08
CA ARG A 414 -1.30 11.30 2.96
C ARG A 414 -0.54 11.13 4.26
N ILE A 415 -0.23 12.22 4.96
CA ILE A 415 0.41 12.14 6.29
C ILE A 415 -0.60 11.60 7.32
N LEU A 416 -1.84 12.11 7.31
CA LEU A 416 -2.88 11.64 8.23
C LEU A 416 -3.22 10.17 8.02
N ALA A 417 -3.08 9.63 6.80
CA ALA A 417 -3.25 8.21 6.51
C ALA A 417 -2.26 7.32 7.27
N ILE A 418 -1.05 7.81 7.59
CA ILE A 418 -0.07 7.07 8.41
C ILE A 418 -0.69 6.74 9.77
N SER A 419 -1.38 7.69 10.41
CA SER A 419 -2.02 7.48 11.73
C SER A 419 -3.11 6.40 11.71
N LYS A 420 -3.65 6.11 10.52
CA LYS A 420 -4.68 5.11 10.36
C LYS A 420 -4.09 3.70 10.40
N PHE A 421 -2.81 3.47 10.11
CA PHE A 421 -2.22 2.11 10.07
C PHE A 421 -2.46 1.34 11.38
N ARG A 422 -2.67 0.03 11.23
CA ARG A 422 -2.97 -0.91 12.31
C ARG A 422 -2.17 -2.21 12.07
N PRO A 423 -0.86 -2.24 12.35
CA PRO A 423 -0.01 -3.39 12.06
C PRO A 423 -0.44 -4.73 12.73
N ALA A 424 -1.32 -4.71 13.73
CA ALA A 424 -1.81 -5.88 14.47
C ALA A 424 -3.35 -6.05 14.51
N GLY A 425 -4.11 -5.48 13.57
CA GLY A 425 -5.57 -5.68 13.48
C GLY A 425 -6.45 -4.66 14.23
N GLU A 426 -7.70 -5.04 14.54
CA GLU A 426 -8.76 -4.13 15.05
C GLU A 426 -8.52 -3.60 16.48
N SER A 427 -7.78 -4.32 17.32
CA SER A 427 -7.36 -3.86 18.66
C SER A 427 -6.11 -2.97 18.58
N GLY A 428 -6.16 -1.81 19.23
CA GLY A 428 -5.13 -0.76 19.18
C GLY A 428 -3.71 -1.30 19.38
N CYS A 429 -2.91 -1.25 18.31
CA CYS A 429 -1.59 -1.89 18.27
C CYS A 429 -0.59 -1.35 19.32
N LEU A 430 -0.71 -0.07 19.69
CA LEU A 430 0.15 0.52 20.70
C LEU A 430 -0.21 0.03 22.12
N GLU A 431 -1.50 -0.15 22.41
CA GLU A 431 -1.98 -0.74 23.68
C GLU A 431 -1.68 -2.24 23.75
N ALA A 432 -1.75 -2.96 22.63
CA ALA A 432 -1.33 -4.36 22.57
C ALA A 432 0.17 -4.51 22.83
N LEU A 433 1.00 -3.61 22.32
CA LEU A 433 2.44 -3.61 22.60
C LEU A 433 2.74 -3.42 24.08
N SER A 434 2.00 -2.55 24.79
CA SER A 434 2.21 -2.33 26.22
C SER A 434 1.97 -3.59 27.07
N GLN A 435 1.10 -4.49 26.58
CA GLN A 435 0.81 -5.78 27.21
C GLN A 435 1.85 -6.84 26.84
N GLN A 436 2.40 -6.81 25.62
CA GLN A 436 3.36 -7.80 25.13
C GLN A 436 4.81 -7.50 25.53
N ASN A 437 5.23 -6.24 25.49
CA ASN A 437 6.60 -5.80 25.79
C ASN A 437 6.61 -4.35 26.30
N ARG A 438 6.60 -4.22 27.64
CA ARG A 438 6.53 -2.91 28.32
C ARG A 438 7.76 -2.04 28.07
N GLU A 439 8.96 -2.63 28.11
CA GLU A 439 10.22 -1.90 27.89
C GLU A 439 10.23 -1.22 26.53
N ARG A 440 9.92 -1.97 25.47
CA ARG A 440 9.88 -1.42 24.11
C ARG A 440 8.76 -0.40 23.92
N PHE A 441 7.62 -0.58 24.59
CA PHE A 441 6.56 0.42 24.61
C PHE A 441 7.04 1.75 25.24
N ASP A 442 7.77 1.68 26.35
CA ASP A 442 8.32 2.86 27.03
C ASP A 442 9.39 3.56 26.18
N GLU A 443 10.23 2.81 25.45
CA GLU A 443 11.15 3.36 24.45
C GLU A 443 10.42 4.14 23.35
N PHE A 444 9.36 3.58 22.77
CA PHE A 444 8.56 4.26 21.76
C PHE A 444 7.92 5.55 22.29
N GLN A 445 7.42 5.53 23.53
CA GLN A 445 6.87 6.72 24.15
C GLN A 445 7.92 7.81 24.31
N THR A 446 9.11 7.44 24.74
CA THR A 446 10.25 8.34 24.92
C THR A 446 10.66 8.97 23.59
N LEU A 447 10.83 8.17 22.54
CA LEU A 447 11.16 8.65 21.20
C LEU A 447 10.05 9.55 20.62
N ALA A 448 8.78 9.23 20.86
CA ALA A 448 7.66 10.04 20.37
C ALA A 448 7.62 11.40 21.09
N LEU A 449 7.86 11.41 22.40
CA LEU A 449 7.95 12.64 23.18
C LEU A 449 9.13 13.50 22.71
N ALA A 450 10.29 12.89 22.44
CA ALA A 450 11.45 13.59 21.90
C ALA A 450 11.12 14.23 20.54
N ALA A 451 10.51 13.48 19.61
CA ALA A 451 10.09 14.01 18.31
C ALA A 451 9.12 15.20 18.44
N TYR A 452 8.12 15.08 19.33
CA TYR A 452 7.13 16.14 19.58
C TYR A 452 7.78 17.41 20.13
N LYS A 453 8.63 17.27 21.16
CA LYS A 453 9.34 18.40 21.78
C LYS A 453 10.30 19.07 20.81
N TYR A 454 11.07 18.28 20.07
CA TYR A 454 12.02 18.79 19.07
C TYR A 454 11.34 19.46 17.87
N ALA A 455 10.12 19.08 17.53
CA ALA A 455 9.30 19.77 16.54
C ALA A 455 8.70 21.10 17.05
N GLY A 456 8.94 21.47 18.31
CA GLY A 456 8.42 22.69 18.93
C GLY A 456 6.96 22.60 19.33
N GLU A 457 6.53 21.41 19.79
CA GLU A 457 5.19 21.14 20.34
C GLU A 457 4.04 21.69 19.48
N PRO A 458 4.00 21.33 18.18
CA PRO A 458 3.10 21.96 17.23
C PRO A 458 1.63 21.61 17.54
N LYS A 459 0.76 22.62 17.53
CA LYS A 459 -0.70 22.43 17.58
C LYS A 459 -1.24 22.18 16.16
N ILE A 460 -1.68 20.96 15.90
CA ILE A 460 -2.24 20.57 14.60
C ILE A 460 -3.77 20.62 14.69
N ALA A 461 -4.40 21.45 13.85
CA ALA A 461 -5.85 21.65 13.86
C ALA A 461 -6.59 20.30 13.72
N GLY A 462 -7.70 20.15 14.46
CA GLY A 462 -8.54 18.94 14.39
C GLY A 462 -7.94 17.66 14.99
N SER A 463 -6.80 17.73 15.68
CA SER A 463 -6.15 16.53 16.26
C SER A 463 -5.51 16.77 17.63
N ASN A 464 -5.35 15.71 18.43
CA ASN A 464 -4.44 15.71 19.58
C ASN A 464 -3.01 15.47 19.07
N SER A 465 -2.20 16.53 18.96
CA SER A 465 -0.86 16.47 18.38
C SER A 465 0.06 15.43 19.04
N GLN A 466 -0.02 15.26 20.37
CA GLN A 466 0.83 14.30 21.07
C GLN A 466 0.42 12.85 20.76
N ALA A 467 -0.89 12.57 20.75
CA ALA A 467 -1.41 11.26 20.36
C ALA A 467 -1.14 10.95 18.88
N LEU A 468 -1.28 11.96 18.01
CA LEU A 468 -0.91 11.85 16.61
C LEU A 468 0.58 11.54 16.45
N THR A 469 1.45 12.23 17.19
CA THR A 469 2.90 12.00 17.17
C THR A 469 3.26 10.57 17.55
N LYS A 470 2.66 10.05 18.64
CA LYS A 470 2.84 8.64 19.06
C LYS A 470 2.41 7.68 17.95
N SER A 471 1.27 7.94 17.32
CA SER A 471 0.73 7.10 16.23
C SER A 471 1.63 7.12 14.99
N LEU A 472 2.12 8.29 14.58
CA LEU A 472 3.04 8.43 13.45
C LEU A 472 4.33 7.67 13.69
N LEU A 473 4.96 7.85 14.86
CA LEU A 473 6.21 7.19 15.18
C LEU A 473 6.05 5.66 15.17
N PHE A 474 5.06 5.16 15.91
CA PHE A 474 4.81 3.73 16.02
C PHE A 474 4.55 3.10 14.64
N ASN A 475 3.71 3.71 13.82
CA ASN A 475 3.37 3.17 12.51
C ASN A 475 4.56 3.19 11.54
N ILE A 476 5.40 4.25 11.57
CA ILE A 476 6.62 4.30 10.75
C ILE A 476 7.60 3.22 11.20
N MET A 477 7.91 3.17 12.50
CA MET A 477 8.91 2.23 13.01
C MET A 477 8.47 0.76 12.91
N SER A 478 7.17 0.48 12.85
CA SER A 478 6.64 -0.89 12.76
C SER A 478 6.29 -1.33 11.33
N ASN A 479 6.38 -0.47 10.31
CA ASN A 479 6.00 -0.81 8.94
C ASN A 479 6.94 -0.25 7.85
N ALA A 480 8.03 0.44 8.25
CA ALA A 480 9.00 0.92 7.27
C ALA A 480 9.73 -0.25 6.59
N PHE A 481 9.99 -0.08 5.30
CA PHE A 481 10.79 -1.02 4.50
C PHE A 481 12.22 -0.49 4.35
N ASP A 482 13.16 -1.41 4.14
CA ASP A 482 14.56 -1.06 4.00
C ASP A 482 14.86 -0.53 2.59
N LEU A 483 15.63 0.56 2.51
CA LEU A 483 16.11 1.16 1.27
C LEU A 483 17.51 0.61 0.99
N VAL A 484 17.56 -0.41 0.13
CA VAL A 484 18.79 -1.13 -0.20
C VAL A 484 19.08 -1.00 -1.70
N SER A 485 20.30 -0.60 -2.02
CA SER A 485 20.76 -0.42 -3.40
C SER A 485 21.64 -1.60 -3.82
N PRO A 486 21.48 -2.12 -5.06
CA PRO A 486 22.33 -3.21 -5.56
C PRO A 486 23.80 -2.79 -5.72
N LEU A 487 24.09 -1.49 -5.75
CA LEU A 487 25.44 -0.96 -5.88
C LEU A 487 26.18 -0.82 -4.53
N ASP A 488 25.46 -0.96 -3.42
CA ASP A 488 25.98 -0.66 -2.08
C ASP A 488 26.21 -1.91 -1.21
N GLY A 489 26.17 -3.11 -1.81
CA GLY A 489 26.38 -4.40 -1.15
C GLY A 489 25.14 -4.92 -0.41
N ALA A 490 24.92 -6.23 -0.42
CA ALA A 490 23.85 -6.85 0.36
C ALA A 490 24.25 -6.88 1.85
N GLU A 491 23.34 -6.43 2.71
CA GLU A 491 23.43 -6.23 4.18
C GLU A 491 24.10 -4.94 4.68
N GLU A 492 25.28 -4.52 4.21
CA GLU A 492 25.83 -3.19 4.56
C GLU A 492 25.23 -2.02 3.74
N GLY A 493 24.57 -2.34 2.63
CA GLY A 493 23.94 -1.40 1.70
C GLY A 493 22.56 -0.93 2.12
N LYS A 494 22.16 -1.14 3.39
CA LYS A 494 21.00 -0.44 3.93
C LYS A 494 21.33 1.04 4.05
N LEU A 495 20.84 1.82 3.10
CA LEU A 495 21.04 3.26 3.06
C LEU A 495 20.09 3.98 4.00
N GLY A 496 18.96 3.36 4.32
CA GLY A 496 17.88 4.02 5.03
C GLY A 496 16.62 3.18 5.12
N VAL A 497 15.54 3.85 5.50
CA VAL A 497 14.20 3.29 5.55
C VAL A 497 13.20 4.14 4.79
N GLY A 498 12.22 3.49 4.18
CA GLY A 498 11.12 4.11 3.47
C GLY A 498 9.79 3.79 4.12
N PHE A 499 8.85 4.73 4.05
CA PHE A 499 7.45 4.49 4.35
C PHE A 499 6.58 5.23 3.33
N ASP A 500 5.61 4.54 2.75
CA ASP A 500 4.57 5.16 1.93
C ASP A 500 3.21 4.53 2.26
N PRO A 501 2.18 5.33 2.60
CA PRO A 501 0.86 4.81 2.95
C PRO A 501 0.25 3.91 1.88
N PHE A 502 0.62 4.04 0.61
CA PHE A 502 0.09 3.18 -0.43
C PHE A 502 0.84 1.84 -0.49
N LEU A 503 2.17 1.88 -0.45
CA LEU A 503 3.01 0.69 -0.55
C LEU A 503 2.97 -0.17 0.71
N CYS A 504 3.01 0.45 1.90
CA CYS A 504 3.01 -0.25 3.19
C CYS A 504 1.68 -0.96 3.51
N ASN A 505 0.65 -0.81 2.66
CA ASN A 505 -0.60 -1.58 2.74
C ASN A 505 -0.48 -2.99 2.13
N ALA A 506 0.57 -3.28 1.37
CA ALA A 506 0.81 -4.62 0.82
C ALA A 506 1.21 -5.58 1.95
N ASN A 507 0.38 -6.58 2.23
CA ASN A 507 0.57 -7.47 3.37
C ASN A 507 1.74 -8.44 3.18
N HIS A 508 2.26 -8.92 4.30
CA HIS A 508 3.30 -9.93 4.32
C HIS A 508 2.78 -11.30 3.87
N SER A 509 3.59 -12.01 3.07
CA SER A 509 3.52 -13.46 2.90
C SER A 509 4.91 -14.06 2.91
N CYS A 510 5.06 -15.24 3.51
CA CYS A 510 6.28 -16.06 3.37
C CYS A 510 6.33 -16.79 2.01
N GLU A 511 5.30 -16.62 1.16
CA GLU A 511 5.29 -16.93 -0.27
C GLU A 511 4.82 -15.68 -1.02
N PRO A 512 5.66 -14.65 -1.14
CA PRO A 512 5.26 -13.41 -1.79
C PRO A 512 5.00 -13.63 -3.29
N ASN A 513 4.08 -12.85 -3.86
CA ASN A 513 3.85 -12.76 -5.30
C ASN A 513 4.41 -11.46 -5.89
N ALA A 514 4.88 -10.53 -5.05
CA ALA A 514 5.53 -9.29 -5.44
C ALA A 514 6.82 -9.03 -4.67
N MET A 515 7.72 -8.26 -5.28
CA MET A 515 9.01 -7.86 -4.71
C MET A 515 9.22 -6.36 -4.79
N LEU A 516 9.71 -5.81 -3.68
CA LEU A 516 10.14 -4.43 -3.59
C LEU A 516 11.58 -4.26 -4.08
N VAL A 517 11.77 -3.25 -4.92
CA VAL A 517 13.06 -2.86 -5.51
C VAL A 517 13.26 -1.37 -5.32
N PHE A 518 14.51 -0.97 -5.07
CA PHE A 518 14.88 0.43 -4.87
C PHE A 518 15.88 0.89 -5.94
N ASN A 519 15.53 1.99 -6.60
CA ASN A 519 16.18 2.61 -7.76
C ASN A 519 16.55 4.09 -7.49
N GLN A 520 16.97 4.44 -6.27
CA GLN A 520 17.59 5.74 -5.91
C GLN A 520 17.12 6.98 -6.73
N PRO A 521 16.06 7.71 -6.34
CA PRO A 521 15.22 7.53 -5.13
C PRO A 521 13.93 6.75 -5.39
N GLN A 522 13.74 6.22 -6.60
CA GLN A 522 12.48 5.57 -6.98
C GLN A 522 12.33 4.23 -6.26
N THR A 523 11.11 3.89 -5.88
CA THR A 523 10.76 2.59 -5.28
C THR A 523 9.76 1.88 -6.18
N LEU A 524 10.07 0.65 -6.57
CA LEU A 524 9.27 -0.15 -7.48
C LEU A 524 8.74 -1.39 -6.77
N LEU A 525 7.48 -1.73 -7.03
CA LEU A 525 6.90 -3.02 -6.68
C LEU A 525 6.70 -3.80 -7.97
N ARG A 526 7.29 -4.99 -8.08
CA ARG A 526 7.21 -5.83 -9.28
C ARG A 526 6.65 -7.21 -8.98
N ALA A 527 5.93 -7.77 -9.94
CA ALA A 527 5.40 -9.12 -9.84
C ALA A 527 6.55 -10.15 -9.88
N LEU A 528 6.60 -11.04 -8.89
CA LEU A 528 7.49 -12.22 -8.88
C LEU A 528 6.86 -13.41 -9.61
N LYS A 529 5.54 -13.51 -9.53
CA LYS A 529 4.71 -14.60 -10.08
C LYS A 529 3.50 -13.97 -10.80
N PRO A 530 2.74 -14.72 -11.60
CA PRO A 530 1.48 -14.21 -12.14
C PRO A 530 0.56 -13.76 -10.99
N ILE A 531 -0.10 -12.62 -11.16
CA ILE A 531 -1.10 -12.09 -10.21
C ILE A 531 -2.37 -11.77 -11.00
N LYS A 532 -3.49 -12.38 -10.63
CA LYS A 532 -4.77 -12.15 -11.31
C LYS A 532 -5.48 -10.91 -10.77
N LYS A 533 -6.28 -10.27 -11.62
CA LYS A 533 -7.16 -9.18 -11.19
C LYS A 533 -8.00 -9.61 -9.98
N GLY A 534 -7.97 -8.80 -8.92
CA GLY A 534 -8.66 -9.06 -7.67
C GLY A 534 -7.84 -9.86 -6.64
N GLU A 535 -6.71 -10.46 -7.03
CA GLU A 535 -5.81 -11.09 -6.07
C GLU A 535 -5.06 -10.04 -5.25
N GLU A 536 -4.73 -10.42 -4.03
CA GLU A 536 -3.91 -9.59 -3.15
C GLU A 536 -2.45 -9.60 -3.60
N VAL A 537 -1.83 -8.43 -3.57
CA VAL A 537 -0.41 -8.24 -3.79
C VAL A 537 0.30 -8.36 -2.45
N LEU A 538 1.07 -9.44 -2.32
CA LEU A 538 1.75 -9.86 -1.10
C LEU A 538 3.26 -9.72 -1.27
N MET A 539 3.90 -9.08 -0.30
CA MET A 539 5.35 -8.87 -0.28
C MET A 539 6.00 -9.58 0.91
N ARG A 540 7.33 -9.70 0.88
CA ARG A 540 8.10 -10.16 2.04
C ARG A 540 8.49 -8.99 2.93
N TYR A 541 8.40 -9.18 4.24
CA TYR A 541 8.89 -8.24 5.26
C TYR A 541 10.22 -8.72 5.85
N ILE A 542 10.42 -10.03 5.83
CA ILE A 542 11.54 -10.77 6.37
C ILE A 542 12.11 -11.68 5.28
N ASP A 543 13.23 -12.35 5.54
CA ASP A 543 13.75 -13.37 4.62
C ASP A 543 12.87 -14.62 4.64
N GLU A 544 12.22 -14.92 3.51
CA GLU A 544 11.33 -16.07 3.34
C GLU A 544 12.05 -17.41 3.24
N THR A 545 13.38 -17.40 3.08
CA THR A 545 14.25 -18.59 3.03
C THR A 545 14.68 -19.06 4.42
N ASN A 546 14.41 -18.27 5.46
CA ASN A 546 14.64 -18.68 6.84
C ASN A 546 13.68 -19.80 7.27
N PRO A 547 14.09 -20.67 8.22
CA PRO A 547 13.22 -21.70 8.79
C PRO A 547 11.98 -21.08 9.48
N PHE A 548 10.90 -21.86 9.54
CA PHE A 548 9.60 -21.43 10.03
C PHE A 548 9.63 -20.78 11.41
N SER A 549 10.35 -21.37 12.37
CA SER A 549 10.46 -20.84 13.73
C SER A 549 11.10 -19.45 13.75
N LEU A 550 12.17 -19.26 12.97
CA LEU A 550 12.87 -17.99 12.85
C LEU A 550 12.01 -16.94 12.14
N ARG A 551 11.34 -17.31 11.03
CA ARG A 551 10.40 -16.41 10.33
C ARG A 551 9.30 -15.90 11.26
N GLN A 552 8.72 -16.77 12.07
CA GLN A 552 7.68 -16.40 13.02
C GLN A 552 8.24 -15.55 14.18
N ALA A 553 9.44 -15.86 14.67
CA ALA A 553 10.11 -15.06 15.70
C ALA A 553 10.40 -13.64 15.19
N GLU A 554 10.98 -13.49 14.01
CA GLU A 554 11.30 -12.19 13.42
C GLU A 554 10.04 -11.33 13.18
N LEU A 555 8.95 -11.94 12.69
CA LEU A 555 7.68 -11.22 12.52
C LEU A 555 7.04 -10.79 13.84
N ARG A 556 7.11 -11.62 14.89
CA ARG A 556 6.64 -11.23 16.23
C ARG A 556 7.48 -10.10 16.80
N GLU A 557 8.81 -10.19 16.68
CA GLU A 557 9.72 -9.23 17.29
C GLU A 557 9.76 -7.90 16.53
N ARG A 558 9.75 -7.92 15.20
CA ARG A 558 9.86 -6.70 14.39
C ARG A 558 8.51 -6.08 14.04
N TYR A 559 7.48 -6.91 13.84
CA TYR A 559 6.18 -6.49 13.31
C TYR A 559 4.98 -6.82 14.21
N TYR A 560 5.20 -7.50 15.35
CA TYR A 560 4.17 -7.77 16.38
C TYR A 560 2.99 -8.62 15.93
N PHE A 561 3.20 -9.53 14.97
CA PHE A 561 2.17 -10.49 14.55
C PHE A 561 2.75 -11.87 14.24
N ASN A 562 1.90 -12.89 14.33
CA ASN A 562 2.20 -14.24 13.83
C ASN A 562 1.64 -14.39 12.41
N CYS A 563 2.47 -14.85 11.47
CA CYS A 563 2.03 -14.99 10.09
C CYS A 563 1.13 -16.21 9.89
N GLN A 564 -0.01 -15.99 9.25
CA GLN A 564 -1.00 -17.02 8.91
C GLN A 564 -1.14 -17.22 7.39
N CYS A 565 -0.10 -16.90 6.62
CA CYS A 565 -0.08 -17.13 5.17
C CYS A 565 -0.18 -18.63 4.84
N PRO A 566 -0.53 -19.02 3.60
CA PRO A 566 -0.65 -20.43 3.20
C PRO A 566 0.55 -21.30 3.57
N LYS A 567 1.79 -20.81 3.37
CA LYS A 567 3.01 -21.47 3.83
C LYS A 567 3.06 -21.68 5.33
N CYS A 568 2.81 -20.64 6.12
CA CYS A 568 2.88 -20.73 7.58
C CYS A 568 1.80 -21.63 8.18
N LYS A 569 0.61 -21.68 7.58
CA LYS A 569 -0.45 -22.63 8.01
C LYS A 569 -0.05 -24.10 7.88
N ARG A 570 0.90 -24.41 6.99
CA ARG A 570 1.43 -25.76 6.82
C ARG A 570 2.52 -26.13 7.83
N GLY A 571 3.03 -25.16 8.60
CA GLY A 571 4.09 -25.35 9.59
C GLY A 571 5.48 -25.59 9.00
N ALA A 572 6.39 -26.13 9.81
CA ALA A 572 7.77 -26.43 9.46
C ALA A 572 7.89 -27.72 8.60
N LYS A 573 7.52 -27.65 7.33
CA LYS A 573 7.44 -28.80 6.40
C LYS A 573 8.11 -28.54 5.05
N PHE A 574 8.81 -27.43 4.88
CA PHE A 574 9.43 -27.05 3.62
C PHE A 574 10.93 -27.34 3.62
N GLN A 575 11.57 -27.22 2.46
CA GLN A 575 12.98 -27.57 2.29
C GLN A 575 13.89 -26.78 3.24
N GLU A 576 13.58 -25.51 3.47
CA GLU A 576 14.29 -24.64 4.38
C GLU A 576 14.12 -25.01 5.86
N ASP A 577 13.15 -25.86 6.21
CA ASP A 577 12.95 -26.36 7.59
C ASP A 577 13.72 -27.67 7.83
N ALA A 578 14.03 -28.41 6.76
CA ALA A 578 14.59 -29.75 6.83
C ALA A 578 16.11 -29.75 6.97
N PHE A 579 16.62 -30.42 8.01
CA PHE A 579 18.03 -30.80 8.10
C PHE A 579 18.32 -32.05 7.26
N ALA A 580 19.59 -32.27 6.92
CA ALA A 580 20.04 -33.44 6.17
C ALA A 580 19.91 -34.74 6.98
N LYS A 581 19.95 -34.66 8.31
CA LYS A 581 19.75 -35.76 9.26
C LYS A 581 18.82 -35.33 10.40
N ARG A 582 18.33 -36.28 11.18
CA ARG A 582 17.52 -35.96 12.37
C ARG A 582 18.39 -35.34 13.47
N PRO A 583 17.85 -34.45 14.33
CA PRO A 583 18.62 -33.83 15.42
C PRO A 583 19.35 -34.84 16.33
N GLU A 584 18.76 -36.02 16.53
CA GLU A 584 19.32 -37.11 17.35
C GLU A 584 20.55 -37.78 16.72
N GLU A 585 20.81 -37.54 15.44
CA GLU A 585 21.96 -38.11 14.70
C GLU A 585 23.18 -37.18 14.72
N LEU A 586 23.15 -36.13 15.53
CA LEU A 586 24.29 -35.24 15.75
C LEU A 586 25.47 -36.02 16.36
N SER A 587 26.67 -35.88 15.79
CA SER A 587 27.83 -36.64 16.25
C SER A 587 28.23 -36.27 17.68
N ALA A 588 28.93 -37.18 18.37
CA ALA A 588 29.40 -36.94 19.74
C ALA A 588 30.32 -35.70 19.86
N GLU A 589 31.08 -35.39 18.81
CA GLU A 589 31.92 -34.19 18.72
C GLU A 589 31.05 -32.92 18.73
N TYR A 590 30.06 -32.85 17.84
CA TYR A 590 29.17 -31.68 17.76
C TYR A 590 28.20 -31.57 18.92
N CYS A 591 27.85 -32.68 19.59
CA CYS A 591 27.12 -32.64 20.86
C CYS A 591 27.89 -31.85 21.93
N LYS A 592 29.21 -32.04 22.05
CA LYS A 592 30.04 -31.30 23.02
C LYS A 592 30.10 -29.81 22.71
N ILE A 593 30.33 -29.47 21.43
CA ILE A 593 30.31 -28.07 20.97
C ILE A 593 28.95 -27.43 21.26
N ALA A 594 27.86 -28.16 21.00
CA ALA A 594 26.51 -27.67 21.24
C ALA A 594 26.23 -27.43 22.74
N ASP A 595 26.72 -28.31 23.63
CA ASP A 595 26.53 -28.17 25.07
C ASP A 595 27.15 -26.87 25.61
N ASP A 596 28.33 -26.48 25.13
CA ASP A 596 28.96 -25.19 25.47
C ASP A 596 28.15 -23.99 24.92
N LEU A 597 27.61 -24.13 23.70
CA LEU A 597 26.83 -23.08 23.04
C LEU A 597 25.42 -22.88 23.63
N ILE A 598 24.84 -23.90 24.26
CA ILE A 598 23.56 -23.75 24.97
C ILE A 598 23.68 -22.65 26.03
N ILE A 599 24.77 -22.66 26.79
CA ILE A 599 25.02 -21.65 27.84
C ILE A 599 25.13 -20.25 27.22
N ARG A 600 25.85 -20.13 26.09
CA ARG A 600 26.05 -18.85 25.39
C ARG A 600 24.75 -18.27 24.84
N HIS A 601 23.85 -19.11 24.34
CA HIS A 601 22.65 -18.69 23.60
C HIS A 601 21.33 -18.87 24.34
N GLU A 602 21.36 -19.21 25.63
CA GLU A 602 20.18 -19.59 26.43
C GLU A 602 18.98 -18.64 26.23
N ALA A 603 19.22 -17.33 26.25
CA ALA A 603 18.17 -16.31 26.10
C ALA A 603 17.43 -16.35 24.74
N ASN A 604 18.09 -16.86 23.68
CA ASN A 604 17.59 -16.83 22.30
C ASN A 604 17.30 -18.22 21.72
N LEU A 605 17.65 -19.31 22.41
CA LEU A 605 17.48 -20.69 21.93
C LEU A 605 16.06 -21.00 21.42
N HIS A 606 15.04 -20.48 22.12
CA HIS A 606 13.64 -20.69 21.79
C HIS A 606 13.25 -20.26 20.36
N LYS A 607 14.02 -19.34 19.74
CA LYS A 607 13.79 -18.89 18.35
C LYS A 607 14.22 -19.93 17.32
N PHE A 608 15.14 -20.81 17.70
CA PHE A 608 15.81 -21.77 16.81
C PHE A 608 15.35 -23.21 17.03
N PHE A 609 14.37 -23.45 17.90
CA PHE A 609 13.80 -24.78 18.08
C PHE A 609 13.21 -25.32 16.78
N VAL A 610 13.46 -26.60 16.57
CA VAL A 610 13.00 -27.38 15.43
C VAL A 610 12.36 -28.67 15.92
N PRO A 611 11.41 -29.27 15.19
CA PRO A 611 10.81 -30.53 15.61
C PRO A 611 11.86 -31.64 15.84
N ALA A 612 11.84 -32.25 17.03
CA ALA A 612 12.69 -33.37 17.42
C ALA A 612 11.92 -34.28 18.39
N ASN A 613 12.33 -35.54 18.53
CA ASN A 613 11.74 -36.46 19.50
C ASN A 613 12.39 -36.36 20.89
N ASP A 614 13.63 -35.86 20.94
CA ASP A 614 14.40 -35.65 22.17
C ASP A 614 14.65 -34.15 22.42
N GLU A 615 14.32 -33.69 23.62
CA GLU A 615 14.49 -32.28 24.03
C GLU A 615 15.98 -31.89 24.07
N THR A 616 16.86 -32.81 24.49
CA THR A 616 18.31 -32.54 24.54
C THR A 616 18.87 -32.33 23.14
N ALA A 617 18.54 -33.21 22.19
CA ALA A 617 18.91 -33.08 20.78
C ALA A 617 18.35 -31.80 20.15
N GLN A 618 17.10 -31.44 20.47
CA GLN A 618 16.50 -30.18 20.02
C GLN A 618 17.30 -28.97 20.50
N ARG A 619 17.62 -28.90 21.80
CA ARG A 619 18.37 -27.79 22.39
C ARG A 619 19.77 -27.68 21.80
N ARG A 620 20.47 -28.80 21.64
CA ARG A 620 21.81 -28.84 21.02
C ARG A 620 21.79 -28.30 19.60
N LEU A 621 20.88 -28.78 18.76
CA LEU A 621 20.81 -28.30 17.37
C LEU A 621 20.37 -26.84 17.29
N ALA A 622 19.48 -26.40 18.18
CA ALA A 622 19.10 -24.99 18.29
C ALA A 622 20.29 -24.10 18.70
N ALA A 623 21.19 -24.59 19.56
CA ALA A 623 22.41 -23.86 19.95
C ALA A 623 23.39 -23.69 18.79
N LEU A 624 23.65 -24.76 18.01
CA LEU A 624 24.46 -24.67 16.80
C LEU A 624 23.87 -23.68 15.79
N GLN A 625 22.54 -23.73 15.61
CA GLN A 625 21.84 -22.81 14.73
C GLN A 625 21.94 -21.36 15.24
N ALA A 626 21.75 -21.12 16.54
CA ALA A 626 21.89 -19.80 17.15
C ALA A 626 23.29 -19.22 16.96
N GLU A 627 24.34 -20.01 17.16
CA GLU A 627 25.73 -19.59 16.91
C GLU A 627 25.92 -19.21 15.43
N ALA A 628 25.51 -20.06 14.49
CA ALA A 628 25.66 -19.78 13.06
C ALA A 628 24.90 -18.51 12.62
N PHE A 629 23.67 -18.31 13.11
CA PHE A 629 22.91 -17.09 12.84
C PHE A 629 23.47 -15.86 13.55
N SER A 630 24.13 -16.02 14.71
CA SER A 630 24.78 -14.90 15.39
C SER A 630 25.97 -14.34 14.60
N VAL A 631 26.59 -15.16 13.75
CA VAL A 631 27.62 -14.74 12.79
C VAL A 631 26.96 -14.17 11.55
N SER A 632 26.00 -14.88 10.95
CA SER A 632 25.37 -14.46 9.69
C SER A 632 24.45 -13.25 9.81
N SER A 633 24.01 -12.87 11.01
CA SER A 633 23.03 -11.78 11.21
C SER A 633 23.61 -10.57 11.93
N ARG A 634 24.94 -10.42 12.00
CA ARG A 634 25.58 -9.26 12.66
C ARG A 634 25.16 -7.96 11.97
N SER A 635 24.47 -7.12 12.73
CA SER A 635 23.98 -5.81 12.27
C SER A 635 25.05 -4.70 12.29
N THR A 636 26.18 -4.92 12.97
CA THR A 636 27.24 -3.91 13.16
C THR A 636 28.62 -4.54 13.13
N GLY A 637 29.46 -4.13 12.17
CA GLY A 637 30.82 -4.65 11.96
C GLY A 637 30.88 -5.97 11.21
N TYR A 638 31.93 -6.16 10.41
CA TYR A 638 32.19 -7.43 9.73
C TYR A 638 32.41 -8.54 10.76
N ALA A 639 31.73 -9.67 10.60
CA ALA A 639 32.31 -10.92 11.06
C ALA A 639 33.62 -11.11 10.29
N ASP A 640 34.69 -11.44 11.00
CA ASP A 640 35.97 -11.66 10.33
C ASP A 640 35.90 -12.92 9.45
N GLU A 641 36.80 -13.02 8.46
CA GLU A 641 36.82 -14.14 7.50
C GLU A 641 36.88 -15.49 8.21
N GLU A 642 37.58 -15.58 9.35
CA GLU A 642 37.75 -16.82 10.10
C GLU A 642 36.50 -17.20 10.90
N GLU A 643 35.78 -16.24 11.47
CA GLU A 643 34.48 -16.47 12.10
C GLU A 643 33.44 -16.99 11.10
N VAL A 644 33.36 -16.39 9.91
CA VAL A 644 32.43 -16.83 8.86
C VAL A 644 32.78 -18.24 8.39
N LYS A 645 34.06 -18.53 8.16
CA LYS A 645 34.54 -19.88 7.82
C LYS A 645 34.23 -20.88 8.94
N ALA A 646 34.48 -20.53 10.20
CA ALA A 646 34.23 -21.42 11.34
C ALA A 646 32.73 -21.77 11.44
N ALA A 647 31.85 -20.79 11.30
CA ALA A 647 30.39 -21.02 11.30
C ALA A 647 29.95 -21.89 10.10
N LEU A 648 30.50 -21.63 8.91
CA LEU A 648 30.20 -22.40 7.71
C LEU A 648 30.68 -23.86 7.83
N LYS A 649 31.91 -24.08 8.30
CA LYS A 649 32.47 -25.41 8.59
C LYS A 649 31.66 -26.13 9.66
N MET A 650 31.28 -25.47 10.74
CA MET A 650 30.39 -26.06 11.76
C MET A 650 29.08 -26.55 11.13
N CYS A 651 28.44 -25.75 10.27
CA CYS A 651 27.19 -26.14 9.62
C CYS A 651 27.38 -27.35 8.69
N ILE A 652 28.37 -27.31 7.79
CA ILE A 652 28.57 -28.34 6.76
C ILE A 652 29.18 -29.62 7.34
N ASN A 653 30.22 -29.52 8.16
CA ASN A 653 30.95 -30.68 8.71
C ASN A 653 30.17 -31.42 9.80
N SER A 654 29.20 -30.77 10.47
CA SER A 654 28.23 -31.48 11.32
C SER A 654 27.37 -32.48 10.53
N GLY A 655 27.30 -32.31 9.20
CA GLY A 655 26.44 -33.10 8.33
C GLY A 655 24.95 -32.83 8.52
N MET A 656 24.58 -31.77 9.24
CA MET A 656 23.20 -31.39 9.52
C MET A 656 22.65 -30.42 8.47
N TRP A 657 23.46 -29.47 7.97
CA TRP A 657 23.01 -28.47 6.99
C TRP A 657 23.24 -28.91 5.55
N THR A 658 22.34 -28.45 4.67
CA THR A 658 22.58 -28.45 3.22
C THR A 658 23.04 -27.08 2.77
N TRP A 659 23.67 -26.98 1.59
CA TRP A 659 24.09 -25.72 0.99
C TRP A 659 22.95 -24.71 0.77
N THR A 660 21.70 -25.17 0.73
CA THR A 660 20.51 -24.32 0.54
C THR A 660 19.78 -23.97 1.84
N ARG A 661 20.21 -24.50 2.99
CA ARG A 661 19.51 -24.26 4.25
C ARG A 661 20.17 -23.10 5.00
N GLN A 662 19.40 -22.07 5.35
CA GLN A 662 19.91 -20.98 6.18
C GLN A 662 20.49 -21.49 7.52
N PRO A 663 21.60 -20.91 8.01
CA PRO A 663 22.25 -19.69 7.50
C PRO A 663 23.36 -19.93 6.45
N VAL A 664 23.53 -21.15 5.91
CA VAL A 664 24.63 -21.48 4.98
C VAL A 664 24.67 -20.58 3.72
N PRO A 665 23.56 -20.34 3.00
CA PRO A 665 23.54 -19.41 1.88
C PRO A 665 24.04 -18.00 2.23
N GLU A 666 23.67 -17.50 3.42
CA GLU A 666 24.06 -16.17 3.88
C GLU A 666 25.54 -16.12 4.28
N LEU A 667 26.03 -17.12 5.02
CA LEU A 667 27.47 -17.27 5.30
C LEU A 667 28.30 -17.35 4.01
N CYS A 668 27.84 -18.09 2.99
CA CYS A 668 28.49 -18.13 1.69
C CYS A 668 28.50 -16.76 0.99
N ARG A 669 27.44 -15.97 1.14
CA ARG A 669 27.35 -14.62 0.58
C ARG A 669 28.32 -13.66 1.27
N GLN A 670 28.40 -13.71 2.60
CA GLN A 670 29.35 -12.91 3.39
C GLN A 670 30.81 -13.27 3.04
N LEU A 671 31.13 -14.57 3.04
CA LEU A 671 32.46 -15.06 2.69
C LEU A 671 32.86 -14.70 1.25
N PHE A 672 31.91 -14.76 0.31
CA PHE A 672 32.12 -14.30 -1.06
C PHE A 672 32.49 -12.80 -1.10
N GLY A 673 31.78 -11.95 -0.35
CA GLY A 673 32.12 -10.53 -0.23
C GLY A 673 33.50 -10.30 0.39
N LEU A 674 33.84 -11.05 1.45
CA LEU A 674 35.13 -10.96 2.13
C LEU A 674 36.30 -11.36 1.22
N TYR A 675 36.19 -12.43 0.43
CA TYR A 675 37.24 -12.78 -0.54
C TYR A 675 37.47 -11.71 -1.59
N ILE A 676 36.41 -11.00 -2.01
CA ILE A 676 36.58 -9.90 -2.94
C ILE A 676 37.29 -8.74 -2.26
N ALA A 677 36.89 -8.40 -1.03
CA ALA A 677 37.50 -7.35 -0.22
C ALA A 677 38.99 -7.62 0.09
N SER A 678 39.34 -8.89 0.36
CA SER A 678 40.71 -9.32 0.68
C SER A 678 41.58 -9.57 -0.56
N GLY A 679 41.07 -9.33 -1.77
CA GLY A 679 41.85 -9.48 -3.00
C GLY A 679 42.11 -10.93 -3.41
N ASN A 680 41.20 -11.85 -3.07
CA ASN A 680 41.26 -13.28 -3.40
C ASN A 680 40.23 -13.67 -4.49
N PRO A 681 40.39 -13.19 -5.75
CA PRO A 681 39.37 -13.35 -6.78
C PRO A 681 39.12 -14.81 -7.20
N TYR A 682 40.11 -15.70 -7.06
CA TYR A 682 39.94 -17.12 -7.37
C TYR A 682 39.00 -17.83 -6.39
N ARG A 683 39.18 -17.60 -5.08
CA ARG A 683 38.27 -18.15 -4.05
C ARG A 683 36.87 -17.55 -4.18
N ALA A 684 36.78 -16.24 -4.40
CA ALA A 684 35.52 -15.57 -4.69
C ALA A 684 34.82 -16.19 -5.91
N PHE A 685 35.55 -16.44 -7.00
CA PHE A 685 34.99 -17.04 -8.21
C PHE A 685 34.46 -18.45 -7.96
N ARG A 686 35.23 -19.33 -7.30
CA ARG A 686 34.78 -20.69 -6.98
C ARG A 686 33.53 -20.70 -6.10
N LEU A 687 33.53 -19.93 -5.01
CA LEU A 687 32.36 -19.82 -4.13
C LEU A 687 31.16 -19.20 -4.85
N GLY A 688 31.40 -18.19 -5.68
CA GLY A 688 30.39 -17.55 -6.49
C GLY A 688 29.76 -18.49 -7.52
N LEU A 689 30.54 -19.38 -8.14
CA LEU A 689 30.01 -20.46 -8.99
C LEU A 689 29.11 -21.42 -8.19
N LYS A 690 29.54 -21.85 -6.99
CA LYS A 690 28.69 -22.66 -6.09
C LYS A 690 27.37 -21.96 -5.81
N ARG A 691 27.41 -20.66 -5.48
CA ARG A 691 26.20 -19.86 -5.22
C ARG A 691 25.31 -19.77 -6.46
N HIS A 692 25.88 -19.39 -7.60
CA HIS A 692 25.15 -19.18 -8.86
C HIS A 692 24.46 -20.44 -9.39
N PHE A 693 25.13 -21.60 -9.32
CA PHE A 693 24.60 -22.85 -9.89
C PHE A 693 23.85 -23.72 -8.89
N GLU A 694 24.32 -23.83 -7.64
CA GLU A 694 23.83 -24.84 -6.70
C GLU A 694 22.95 -24.27 -5.57
N ILE A 695 23.01 -22.96 -5.28
CA ILE A 695 22.32 -22.35 -4.13
C ILE A 695 21.21 -21.39 -4.59
N THR A 696 21.57 -20.27 -5.20
CA THR A 696 20.65 -19.15 -5.46
C THR A 696 19.45 -19.55 -6.35
N PRO A 697 19.59 -20.37 -7.41
CA PRO A 697 18.44 -20.80 -8.22
C PRO A 697 17.42 -21.67 -7.46
N LYS A 698 17.86 -22.42 -6.44
CA LYS A 698 16.99 -23.26 -5.60
C LYS A 698 16.22 -22.41 -4.57
N LEU A 699 16.83 -21.33 -4.09
CA LEU A 699 16.18 -20.37 -3.20
C LEU A 699 15.27 -19.39 -3.94
N HIS A 700 15.68 -18.99 -5.14
CA HIS A 700 15.05 -17.95 -5.94
C HIS A 700 14.90 -18.42 -7.40
N SER A 701 13.77 -19.05 -7.68
CA SER A 701 13.52 -19.69 -8.98
C SER A 701 13.48 -18.72 -10.15
N GLN A 702 13.05 -17.47 -9.94
CA GLN A 702 12.96 -16.47 -11.00
C GLN A 702 14.37 -15.98 -11.39
N PRO A 703 14.79 -16.04 -12.67
CA PRO A 703 16.11 -15.60 -13.11
C PRO A 703 16.34 -14.10 -12.89
N PHE A 704 15.27 -13.31 -12.97
CA PHE A 704 15.28 -11.88 -12.70
C PHE A 704 15.11 -11.52 -11.21
N HIS A 705 15.20 -12.49 -10.29
CA HIS A 705 15.16 -12.19 -8.86
C HIS A 705 16.34 -11.30 -8.45
N LYS A 706 16.09 -10.27 -7.61
CA LYS A 706 17.09 -9.25 -7.28
C LYS A 706 18.42 -9.82 -6.75
N VAL A 707 18.35 -10.87 -5.93
CA VAL A 707 19.55 -11.55 -5.39
C VAL A 707 20.37 -12.19 -6.51
N ARG A 708 19.71 -12.82 -7.49
CA ARG A 708 20.38 -13.43 -8.64
C ARG A 708 21.04 -12.39 -9.54
N LEU A 709 20.40 -11.23 -9.71
CA LEU A 709 20.97 -10.13 -10.51
C LEU A 709 22.20 -9.53 -9.83
N ILE A 710 22.18 -9.39 -8.50
CA ILE A 710 23.36 -8.94 -7.74
C ILE A 710 24.48 -9.98 -7.81
N ASP A 711 24.15 -11.28 -7.69
CA ASP A 711 25.13 -12.36 -7.86
C ASP A 711 25.76 -12.36 -9.26
N LEU A 712 24.95 -12.20 -10.31
CA LEU A 712 25.43 -12.10 -11.69
C LEU A 712 26.37 -10.90 -11.89
N TRP A 713 26.02 -9.75 -11.33
CA TRP A 713 26.87 -8.56 -11.38
C TRP A 713 28.21 -8.79 -10.69
N ALA A 714 28.19 -9.33 -9.46
CA ALA A 714 29.41 -9.62 -8.73
C ALA A 714 30.26 -10.70 -9.42
N MET A 715 29.64 -11.73 -10.00
CA MET A 715 30.33 -12.75 -10.78
C MET A 715 30.98 -12.18 -12.04
N SER A 716 30.28 -11.31 -12.76
CA SER A 716 30.83 -10.57 -13.90
C SER A 716 32.08 -9.79 -13.48
N ALA A 717 32.01 -9.03 -12.38
CA ALA A 717 33.14 -8.28 -11.87
C ALA A 717 34.35 -9.16 -11.47
N VAL A 718 34.13 -10.20 -10.68
CA VAL A 718 35.20 -11.12 -10.24
C VAL A 718 35.84 -11.82 -11.44
N THR A 719 35.05 -12.24 -12.42
CA THR A 719 35.57 -12.89 -13.64
C THR A 719 36.43 -11.92 -14.46
N ASN A 720 36.03 -10.64 -14.53
CA ASN A 720 36.83 -9.62 -15.19
C ASN A 720 38.20 -9.41 -14.50
N VAL A 721 38.23 -9.41 -13.16
CA VAL A 721 39.50 -9.33 -12.41
C VAL A 721 40.40 -10.52 -12.73
N LEU A 722 39.84 -11.73 -12.82
CA LEU A 722 40.59 -12.94 -13.22
C LEU A 722 41.10 -12.90 -14.66
N CYS A 723 40.45 -12.14 -15.55
CA CYS A 723 40.95 -11.90 -16.91
C CYS A 723 42.12 -10.90 -16.97
N GLY A 724 42.43 -10.23 -15.86
CA GLY A 724 43.49 -9.23 -15.78
C GLY A 724 44.90 -9.83 -15.70
N PRO A 725 45.95 -9.05 -16.05
CA PRO A 725 47.33 -9.52 -16.13
C PRO A 725 47.90 -10.00 -14.79
N MET A 726 47.36 -9.52 -13.66
CA MET A 726 47.78 -9.95 -12.32
C MET A 726 47.36 -11.40 -12.00
N ASN A 727 46.43 -11.98 -12.77
CA ASN A 727 45.91 -13.34 -12.57
C ASN A 727 46.25 -14.27 -13.73
N GLN A 728 47.31 -13.97 -14.50
CA GLN A 728 47.66 -14.69 -15.74
C GLN A 728 47.79 -16.21 -15.54
N ALA A 729 48.41 -16.65 -14.43
CA ALA A 729 48.57 -18.08 -14.15
C ALA A 729 47.23 -18.81 -14.03
N ILE A 730 46.26 -18.22 -13.32
CA ILE A 730 44.91 -18.75 -13.18
C ILE A 730 44.18 -18.70 -14.52
N TYR A 731 44.32 -17.60 -15.26
CA TYR A 731 43.72 -17.44 -16.58
C TYR A 731 44.16 -18.56 -17.54
N ASP A 732 45.47 -18.86 -17.57
CA ASP A 732 46.04 -19.89 -18.43
C ASP A 732 45.60 -21.31 -18.00
N GLU A 733 45.46 -21.57 -16.70
CA GLU A 733 44.92 -22.83 -16.17
C GLU A 733 43.49 -23.10 -16.67
N PHE A 734 42.61 -22.10 -16.58
CA PHE A 734 41.24 -22.21 -17.11
C PHE A 734 41.25 -22.39 -18.64
N ALA A 735 42.11 -21.68 -19.36
CA ALA A 735 42.23 -21.83 -20.81
C ALA A 735 42.67 -23.26 -21.20
N GLN A 736 43.62 -23.85 -20.48
CA GLN A 736 44.09 -25.23 -20.70
C GLN A 736 43.00 -26.28 -20.42
N SER A 737 42.09 -26.00 -19.49
CA SER A 737 40.92 -26.85 -19.23
C SER A 737 39.74 -26.63 -20.20
N GLY A 738 39.92 -25.81 -21.23
CA GLY A 738 38.89 -25.50 -22.23
C GLY A 738 37.87 -24.46 -21.78
N VAL A 739 38.11 -23.76 -20.67
CA VAL A 739 37.21 -22.75 -20.11
C VAL A 739 37.76 -21.35 -20.39
N SER A 740 37.22 -20.67 -21.39
CA SER A 740 37.57 -19.27 -21.68
C SER A 740 36.94 -18.33 -20.64
N LEU A 741 37.74 -17.80 -19.70
CA LEU A 741 37.23 -16.84 -18.69
C LEU A 741 36.63 -15.57 -19.31
N ARG A 742 37.11 -15.14 -20.49
CA ARG A 742 36.48 -14.02 -21.22
C ARG A 742 35.07 -14.38 -21.68
N THR A 743 34.87 -15.60 -22.18
CA THR A 743 33.54 -16.10 -22.55
C THR A 743 32.64 -16.18 -21.32
N VAL A 744 33.16 -16.66 -20.18
CA VAL A 744 32.43 -16.73 -18.91
C VAL A 744 32.00 -15.34 -18.44
N TYR A 745 32.89 -14.36 -18.50
CA TYR A 745 32.61 -12.97 -18.17
C TYR A 745 31.42 -12.41 -18.97
N PHE A 746 31.45 -12.59 -20.30
CA PHE A 746 30.33 -12.20 -21.15
C PHE A 746 29.05 -12.97 -20.82
N GLY A 747 29.14 -14.26 -20.48
CA GLY A 747 27.98 -15.07 -20.07
C GLY A 747 27.23 -14.44 -18.90
N PHE A 748 27.93 -14.09 -17.82
CA PHE A 748 27.31 -13.42 -16.67
C PHE A 748 26.75 -12.04 -17.00
N LEU A 749 27.48 -11.24 -17.80
CA LEU A 749 27.03 -9.89 -18.19
C LEU A 749 25.78 -9.93 -19.08
N LEU A 750 25.71 -10.87 -20.02
CA LEU A 750 24.55 -11.05 -20.90
C LEU A 750 23.32 -11.53 -20.12
N ASP A 751 23.48 -12.52 -19.23
CA ASP A 751 22.36 -13.01 -18.41
C ASP A 751 21.81 -11.91 -17.48
N LEU A 752 22.71 -11.09 -16.90
CA LEU A 752 22.33 -9.92 -16.14
C LEU A 752 21.50 -8.95 -16.99
N ARG A 753 22.01 -8.58 -18.16
CA ARG A 753 21.38 -7.64 -19.09
C ARG A 753 20.00 -8.12 -19.55
N ASP A 754 19.84 -9.41 -19.84
CA ASP A 754 18.58 -10.00 -20.31
C ASP A 754 17.48 -9.94 -19.22
N ASN A 755 17.87 -10.05 -17.95
CA ASN A 755 16.93 -10.15 -16.84
C ASN A 755 16.70 -8.83 -16.08
N LEU A 756 17.63 -7.88 -16.16
CA LEU A 756 17.55 -6.60 -15.46
C LEU A 756 16.26 -5.78 -15.75
N PRO A 757 15.72 -5.72 -16.99
CA PRO A 757 14.51 -4.97 -17.30
C PRO A 757 13.28 -5.40 -16.47
N LYS A 758 13.22 -6.68 -16.09
CA LYS A 758 12.12 -7.28 -15.32
C LYS A 758 12.19 -6.97 -13.83
N MET A 759 13.28 -6.37 -13.33
CA MET A 759 13.47 -6.12 -11.90
C MET A 759 13.87 -4.68 -11.57
N TYR A 760 15.00 -4.23 -12.11
CA TYR A 760 15.49 -2.86 -11.88
C TYR A 760 15.11 -1.93 -13.03
N GLY A 761 15.01 -2.42 -14.26
CA GLY A 761 14.89 -1.56 -15.45
C GLY A 761 16.26 -1.10 -15.95
N MET A 762 16.38 -0.84 -17.26
CA MET A 762 17.64 -0.38 -17.87
C MET A 762 17.95 1.09 -17.53
N GLU A 763 16.92 1.85 -17.17
CA GLU A 763 16.99 3.22 -16.70
C GLU A 763 17.47 3.34 -15.24
N SER A 764 17.59 2.22 -14.52
CA SER A 764 18.12 2.23 -13.15
C SER A 764 19.62 2.57 -13.12
N PRO A 765 20.18 2.98 -11.97
CA PRO A 765 21.63 3.18 -11.83
C PRO A 765 22.46 1.96 -12.25
N ILE A 766 22.08 0.76 -11.81
CA ILE A 766 22.74 -0.49 -12.21
C ILE A 766 22.51 -0.80 -13.69
N GLY A 767 21.34 -0.49 -14.25
CA GLY A 767 21.05 -0.72 -15.68
C GLY A 767 21.87 0.12 -16.62
N ARG A 768 22.04 1.40 -16.32
CA ARG A 768 22.94 2.27 -17.09
C ARG A 768 24.38 1.77 -17.04
N LEU A 769 24.82 1.30 -15.88
CA LEU A 769 26.16 0.76 -15.73
C LEU A 769 26.36 -0.51 -16.55
N VAL A 770 25.46 -1.49 -16.43
CA VAL A 770 25.49 -2.73 -17.19
C VAL A 770 25.50 -2.44 -18.70
N GLU A 771 24.65 -1.53 -19.17
CA GLU A 771 24.58 -1.17 -20.59
C GLU A 771 25.85 -0.48 -21.08
N GLN A 772 26.40 0.43 -20.27
CA GLN A 772 27.65 1.10 -20.58
C GLN A 772 28.81 0.10 -20.67
N THR A 773 28.95 -0.78 -19.68
CA THR A 773 29.97 -1.84 -19.67
C THR A 773 29.82 -2.75 -20.88
N TYR A 774 28.60 -3.24 -21.16
CA TYR A 774 28.32 -4.06 -22.33
C TYR A 774 28.72 -3.35 -23.63
N THR A 775 28.30 -2.10 -23.82
CA THR A 775 28.59 -1.33 -25.04
C THR A 775 30.08 -1.14 -25.25
N GLN A 776 30.82 -0.79 -24.19
CA GLN A 776 32.28 -0.62 -24.23
C GLN A 776 33.00 -1.92 -24.59
N LEU A 777 32.55 -3.05 -24.06
CA LEU A 777 33.14 -4.35 -24.37
C LEU A 777 32.82 -4.79 -25.79
N MET A 778 31.57 -4.65 -26.22
CA MET A 778 31.12 -5.03 -27.55
C MET A 778 31.80 -4.22 -28.66
N ALA A 779 32.17 -2.97 -28.38
CA ALA A 779 32.95 -2.14 -29.32
C ALA A 779 34.38 -2.66 -29.55
N ASN A 780 34.94 -3.40 -28.59
CA ASN A 780 36.34 -3.85 -28.61
C ASN A 780 36.51 -5.33 -28.97
N ILE A 781 35.41 -6.05 -29.23
CA ILE A 781 35.42 -7.48 -29.55
C ILE A 781 35.03 -7.71 -31.01
N GLY A 782 35.89 -8.41 -31.76
CA GLY A 782 35.68 -8.72 -33.17
C GLY A 782 34.68 -9.85 -33.44
N THR A 783 33.71 -10.10 -32.57
CA THR A 783 32.69 -11.15 -32.73
C THR A 783 31.30 -10.67 -32.33
N SER A 784 30.27 -11.35 -32.84
CA SER A 784 28.87 -10.99 -32.58
C SER A 784 28.37 -11.54 -31.24
N GLU A 785 27.38 -10.87 -30.64
CA GLU A 785 26.71 -11.36 -29.43
C GLU A 785 26.17 -12.79 -29.62
N ALA A 786 25.60 -13.10 -30.78
CA ALA A 786 25.10 -14.44 -31.09
C ALA A 786 26.20 -15.50 -31.01
N LYS A 787 27.40 -15.21 -31.53
CA LYS A 787 28.53 -16.14 -31.44
C LYS A 787 29.04 -16.27 -30.01
N ILE A 788 29.07 -15.19 -29.23
CA ILE A 788 29.41 -15.22 -27.81
C ILE A 788 28.44 -16.14 -27.04
N ARG A 789 27.13 -16.02 -27.29
CA ARG A 789 26.11 -16.86 -26.64
C ARG A 789 26.29 -18.35 -26.95
N GLU A 790 26.70 -18.72 -28.17
CA GLU A 790 27.04 -20.11 -28.48
C GLU A 790 28.28 -20.59 -27.70
N LEU A 791 29.34 -19.78 -27.62
CA LEU A 791 30.52 -20.10 -26.81
C LEU A 791 30.18 -20.23 -25.32
N VAL A 792 29.26 -19.41 -24.81
CA VAL A 792 28.78 -19.51 -23.42
C VAL A 792 28.15 -20.87 -23.14
N LYS A 793 27.34 -21.40 -24.07
CA LYS A 793 26.72 -22.73 -23.93
C LYS A 793 27.77 -23.85 -23.89
N GLU A 794 28.90 -23.69 -24.57
CA GLU A 794 29.99 -24.68 -24.57
C GLU A 794 30.73 -24.71 -23.22
N VAL A 795 30.95 -23.56 -22.57
CA VAL A 795 31.72 -23.48 -21.32
C VAL A 795 30.88 -23.67 -20.05
N TRP A 796 29.57 -23.39 -20.08
CA TRP A 796 28.69 -23.45 -18.90
C TRP A 796 28.68 -24.81 -18.18
N PRO A 797 28.62 -25.97 -18.87
CA PRO A 797 28.64 -27.27 -18.22
C PRO A 797 29.91 -27.53 -17.41
N ALA A 798 31.06 -27.03 -17.87
CA ALA A 798 32.32 -27.16 -17.13
C ALA A 798 32.29 -26.34 -15.82
N LEU A 799 31.68 -25.15 -15.85
CA LEU A 799 31.49 -24.32 -14.66
C LEU A 799 30.56 -24.96 -13.63
N GLU A 800 29.49 -25.63 -14.07
CA GLU A 800 28.62 -26.41 -13.18
C GLU A 800 29.39 -27.53 -12.47
N ILE A 801 30.28 -28.22 -13.19
CA ILE A 801 31.12 -29.26 -12.59
C ILE A 801 32.05 -28.67 -11.52
N ILE A 802 32.66 -27.50 -11.79
CA ILE A 802 33.50 -26.79 -10.82
C ILE A 802 32.67 -26.40 -9.60
N ALA A 803 31.48 -25.82 -9.80
CA ALA A 803 30.56 -25.44 -8.73
C ALA A 803 30.22 -26.63 -7.84
N ARG A 804 29.92 -27.80 -8.41
CA ARG A 804 29.60 -29.01 -7.63
C ARG A 804 30.76 -29.49 -6.77
N LYS A 805 31.99 -29.36 -7.25
CA LYS A 805 33.22 -29.79 -6.56
C LYS A 805 33.68 -28.85 -5.44
N VAL A 806 33.15 -27.63 -5.33
CA VAL A 806 33.51 -26.72 -4.24
C VAL A 806 33.00 -27.30 -2.92
N ASP A 807 33.94 -27.55 -2.01
CA ASP A 807 33.71 -28.05 -0.65
C ASP A 807 34.04 -26.97 0.38
N VAL A 808 33.56 -27.12 1.62
CA VAL A 808 33.84 -26.15 2.69
C VAL A 808 35.30 -26.14 3.12
N GLU A 809 36.04 -27.22 2.93
CA GLU A 809 37.48 -27.26 3.25
C GLU A 809 38.34 -26.50 2.23
N ASP A 810 37.81 -26.31 1.02
CA ASP A 810 38.47 -25.58 -0.07
C ASP A 810 38.33 -24.04 0.05
N LEU A 811 37.45 -23.59 0.96
CA LEU A 811 37.08 -22.19 1.21
C LEU A 811 37.85 -21.68 2.45
#